data_AF-A0A0S4IU01-F1
#
_entry.id   AF-A0A0S4IU01-F1
#
_cell.length_a   1.000
_cell.length_b   1.000
_cell.length_c   1.000
_cell.angle_alpha   90.00
_cell.angle_beta   90.00
_cell.angle_gamma   90.00
#
_symmetry.space_group_name_H-M   'P 1'
#
loop_
_entity.id
_entity.type
_entity.pdbx_description
1 polymer ?
#
loop_
_entity_poly.entity_id
_entity_poly.type
_entity_poly.pdbx_seq_one_letter_code
_entity_poly.pdbx_strand_id
1 'polypeptide(L)'
;MKSIFSVLAIFACAAAVAAASEVDPCAQYASCEVCVSHNLCGWCSEPVVYPDNRTGTQCAGFNSNGSNPFACNGIYSTDQCVAGYTCDLDTFQCTLASPGAGIPQAACEANCTDDGQVYLCNMTSHTCHQVPPNSPNNGSYAICMSDCIHPSSHPSSSSPSPAAETYICNTTSGQCQQTTVGHGSSLQVCNQSCSKSDGEQYMCNSFLQQCIKLPPGIKGETYAQCEAVCNPKPNPGPPSAFVGMWRGIAIQNNYKVGEWDMNFTETSAVIIDIAQAQTIKGIPSNQQTASGAIFNINITSGPGAGQVWRGIGETANRGPETFYLTAAFGGFGQPAPGSIDAAMKDGSSTVFFLSKCAGTPECVFTMPATSQKRVFERQTVRTSVSTDPCSQWSANCTECLAHALCGWCSTNVIYKDGQTGTQCAGFSSNANESNAFVCNGRYSTFDCTVGYDCDQSTDQCVPDPNPGNGLPLAECTQLCRPTPPPTPPIAQYICNITTKQCYKCNETFCPGSMPEATCAAACVKPKPGPTGLVVGSWRGLQIQNSYPLGEWEWLFNASALTVYKENVEQWSATIISYGGNVMQFNVVSGSGSGSTFSGIYSIQNQGGPLYSIMTLAVGGNNGAVPQSFSPPMETTGEYELVLAKCAGSPCSFVNP
;
A
#
# COMPACT_ATOMS: atom_id res chain seq x y z
N MET A 1 82.02 -13.82 47.02
CA MET A 1 81.39 -14.59 45.92
C MET A 1 79.90 -14.52 46.12
N LYS A 2 79.19 -14.17 45.05
CA LYS A 2 77.76 -13.87 45.00
C LYS A 2 76.92 -15.16 44.97
N SER A 3 75.65 -14.97 45.33
CA SER A 3 74.45 -15.68 44.84
C SER A 3 73.88 -16.82 45.70
N ILE A 4 72.57 -17.02 45.80
CA ILE A 4 71.33 -16.30 45.44
C ILE A 4 70.23 -17.01 46.27
N PHE A 5 69.30 -16.26 46.88
CA PHE A 5 68.08 -16.81 47.48
C PHE A 5 67.01 -16.98 46.38
N SER A 6 66.51 -18.18 46.16
CA SER A 6 65.34 -18.44 45.29
C SER A 6 64.06 -18.51 46.12
N VAL A 7 63.18 -17.54 45.88
CA VAL A 7 61.78 -17.51 46.33
C VAL A 7 60.93 -18.22 45.27
N LEU A 8 60.19 -19.24 45.68
CA LEU A 8 59.23 -19.95 44.83
C LEU A 8 57.88 -19.22 44.91
N ALA A 9 57.50 -18.49 43.85
CA ALA A 9 56.21 -17.83 43.72
C ALA A 9 55.21 -18.75 43.01
N ILE A 10 54.09 -19.05 43.68
CA ILE A 10 52.95 -19.78 43.11
C ILE A 10 52.11 -18.78 42.30
N PHE A 11 52.16 -18.88 40.98
CA PHE A 11 51.29 -18.12 40.07
C PHE A 11 49.98 -18.89 39.86
N ALA A 12 48.87 -18.38 40.42
CA ALA A 12 47.53 -18.81 40.07
C ALA A 12 47.09 -18.08 38.78
N CYS A 13 47.09 -18.79 37.65
CA CYS A 13 46.47 -18.30 36.41
C CYS A 13 44.93 -18.35 36.54
N ALA A 14 44.30 -17.20 36.76
CA ALA A 14 42.87 -17.03 36.51
C ALA A 14 42.65 -16.94 35.00
N ALA A 15 42.14 -18.01 34.38
CA ALA A 15 41.68 -17.98 33.00
C ALA A 15 40.36 -17.19 32.95
N ALA A 16 40.41 -15.94 32.48
CA ALA A 16 39.22 -15.20 32.10
C ALA A 16 38.64 -15.85 30.84
N VAL A 17 37.53 -16.59 31.00
CA VAL A 17 36.76 -17.10 29.87
C VAL A 17 35.99 -15.91 29.30
N ALA A 18 36.48 -15.32 28.21
CA ALA A 18 35.72 -14.36 27.45
C ALA A 18 34.53 -15.11 26.81
N ALA A 19 33.31 -14.87 27.32
CA ALA A 19 32.11 -15.33 26.66
C ALA A 19 32.04 -14.66 25.29
N ALA A 20 32.25 -15.42 24.22
CA ALA A 20 32.00 -14.95 22.88
C ALA A 20 30.49 -14.69 22.77
N SER A 21 30.08 -13.42 22.58
CA SER A 21 28.68 -13.14 22.23
C SER A 21 28.44 -13.76 20.85
N GLU A 22 27.52 -14.71 20.74
CA GLU A 22 27.07 -15.21 19.45
C GLU A 22 26.58 -14.01 18.63
N VAL A 23 27.20 -13.81 17.46
CA VAL A 23 26.86 -12.72 16.54
C VAL A 23 25.58 -13.14 15.83
N ASP A 24 24.56 -12.28 15.87
CA ASP A 24 23.33 -12.48 15.10
C ASP A 24 23.67 -12.66 13.61
N PRO A 25 23.38 -13.82 12.99
CA PRO A 25 23.75 -14.10 11.62
C PRO A 25 22.99 -13.22 10.61
N CYS A 26 21.88 -12.63 11.01
CA CYS A 26 21.02 -11.77 10.21
C CYS A 26 21.45 -10.30 10.29
N ALA A 27 22.21 -9.89 11.32
CA ALA A 27 22.60 -8.49 11.52
C ALA A 27 23.47 -7.90 10.39
N GLN A 28 24.03 -8.74 9.52
CA GLN A 28 24.75 -8.30 8.32
C GLN A 28 23.84 -7.74 7.22
N TYR A 29 22.53 -8.01 7.25
CA TYR A 29 21.59 -7.56 6.24
C TYR A 29 20.97 -6.21 6.62
N ALA A 30 21.45 -5.16 5.97
CA ALA A 30 21.12 -3.77 6.33
C ALA A 30 19.76 -3.27 5.80
N SER A 31 19.12 -3.98 4.87
CA SER A 31 17.79 -3.62 4.35
C SER A 31 16.78 -4.73 4.60
N CYS A 32 15.52 -4.33 4.71
CA CYS A 32 14.42 -5.24 4.94
C CYS A 32 14.30 -6.30 3.84
N GLU A 33 14.37 -5.89 2.57
CA GLU A 33 14.19 -6.79 1.42
C GLU A 33 15.28 -7.87 1.40
N VAL A 34 16.52 -7.49 1.72
CA VAL A 34 17.63 -8.43 1.83
C VAL A 34 17.42 -9.34 3.04
N CYS A 35 17.03 -8.79 4.19
CA CYS A 35 16.81 -9.54 5.42
C CYS A 35 15.79 -10.67 5.26
N VAL A 36 14.57 -10.35 4.80
CA VAL A 36 13.47 -11.33 4.69
C VAL A 36 13.67 -12.33 3.55
N SER A 37 14.59 -12.05 2.62
CA SER A 37 14.98 -13.01 1.57
C SER A 37 15.89 -14.14 2.07
N HIS A 38 16.44 -14.03 3.27
CA HIS A 38 17.32 -15.04 3.86
C HIS A 38 16.60 -15.94 4.84
N ASN A 39 16.88 -17.24 4.76
CA ASN A 39 16.30 -18.23 5.65
C ASN A 39 16.65 -17.93 7.11
N LEU A 40 15.65 -18.14 7.98
CA LEU A 40 15.74 -17.92 9.44
C LEU A 40 15.91 -16.45 9.86
N CYS A 41 15.83 -15.49 8.92
CA CYS A 41 15.87 -14.07 9.22
C CYS A 41 14.47 -13.44 9.14
N GLY A 42 14.27 -12.40 9.93
CA GLY A 42 13.09 -11.55 9.86
C GLY A 42 13.44 -10.11 10.20
N TRP A 43 12.58 -9.20 9.74
CA TRP A 43 12.76 -7.77 9.91
C TRP A 43 11.86 -7.25 11.01
N CYS A 44 12.45 -6.57 11.99
CA CYS A 44 11.75 -5.77 12.97
C CYS A 44 11.66 -4.32 12.49
N SER A 45 10.49 -3.69 12.61
CA SER A 45 10.34 -2.27 12.24
C SER A 45 11.14 -1.31 13.14
N GLU A 46 11.63 -1.80 14.28
CA GLU A 46 12.54 -1.12 15.20
C GLU A 46 13.83 -1.95 15.42
N PRO A 47 14.93 -1.33 15.89
CA PRO A 47 16.12 -2.08 16.31
C PRO A 47 15.77 -3.14 17.37
N VAL A 48 16.22 -4.39 17.20
CA VAL A 48 15.94 -5.46 18.17
C VAL A 48 16.69 -5.26 19.48
N VAL A 49 16.24 -5.90 20.56
CA VAL A 49 16.89 -5.89 21.88
C VAL A 49 17.33 -7.30 22.26
N TYR A 50 18.58 -7.46 22.64
CA TYR A 50 19.15 -8.73 23.12
C TYR A 50 18.99 -8.90 24.64
N PRO A 51 19.15 -10.12 25.21
CA PRO A 51 18.98 -10.37 26.66
C PRO A 51 19.87 -9.54 27.58
N ASP A 52 21.01 -9.06 27.08
CA ASP A 52 21.93 -8.17 27.79
C ASP A 52 21.53 -6.68 27.66
N ASN A 53 20.32 -6.41 27.16
CA ASN A 53 19.75 -5.10 26.90
C ASN A 53 20.54 -4.27 25.87
N ARG A 54 21.41 -4.90 25.07
CA ARG A 54 22.02 -4.23 23.92
C ARG A 54 21.02 -4.13 22.78
N THR A 55 21.04 -2.99 22.10
CA THR A 55 20.29 -2.76 20.86
C THR A 55 21.04 -3.34 19.67
N GLY A 56 20.34 -4.07 18.81
CA GLY A 56 20.82 -4.67 17.57
C GLY A 56 20.41 -3.89 16.32
N THR A 57 20.56 -4.52 15.16
CA THR A 57 19.98 -4.07 13.90
C THR A 57 18.48 -4.39 13.83
N GLN A 58 17.78 -3.89 12.81
CA GLN A 58 16.39 -4.26 12.54
C GLN A 58 16.25 -5.69 11.99
N CYS A 59 17.26 -6.17 11.26
CA CYS A 59 17.30 -7.57 10.83
C CYS A 59 17.83 -8.45 11.96
N ALA A 60 17.02 -9.43 12.36
CA ALA A 60 17.35 -10.41 13.38
C ALA A 60 16.69 -11.75 13.08
N GLY A 61 17.29 -12.83 13.55
CA GLY A 61 16.79 -14.16 13.26
C GLY A 61 17.51 -15.25 14.02
N PHE A 62 17.26 -16.50 13.63
CA PHE A 62 17.82 -17.66 14.29
C PHE A 62 19.06 -18.16 13.54
N ASN A 63 20.03 -18.70 14.27
CA ASN A 63 21.06 -19.52 13.65
C ASN A 63 20.50 -20.94 13.37
N SER A 64 21.24 -21.75 12.61
CA SER A 64 20.85 -23.14 12.29
C SER A 64 20.67 -24.04 13.52
N ASN A 65 21.18 -23.62 14.68
CA ASN A 65 21.13 -24.34 15.94
C ASN A 65 20.04 -23.80 16.89
N GLY A 66 19.28 -22.79 16.46
CA GLY A 66 18.20 -22.16 17.21
C GLY A 66 18.61 -21.17 18.32
N SER A 67 19.90 -20.86 18.48
CA SER A 67 20.42 -19.97 19.54
C SER A 67 20.71 -18.56 19.02
N ASN A 68 19.70 -17.70 18.98
CA ASN A 68 19.95 -16.25 18.94
C ASN A 68 18.78 -15.53 19.61
N PRO A 69 18.86 -15.27 20.92
CA PRO A 69 17.78 -14.64 21.66
C PRO A 69 17.68 -13.16 21.31
N PHE A 70 16.52 -12.69 20.85
CA PHE A 70 16.22 -11.28 20.59
C PHE A 70 14.73 -10.97 20.85
N ALA A 71 14.43 -9.68 21.01
CA ALA A 71 13.08 -9.16 21.12
C ALA A 71 12.88 -8.01 20.13
N CYS A 72 11.77 -8.04 19.41
CA CYS A 72 11.29 -6.96 18.54
C CYS A 72 10.11 -6.28 19.21
N ASN A 73 10.21 -4.98 19.50
CA ASN A 73 9.12 -4.19 20.09
C ASN A 73 8.20 -3.54 19.04
N GLY A 74 8.62 -3.53 17.77
CA GLY A 74 7.81 -3.09 16.64
C GLY A 74 7.12 -4.25 15.92
N ILE A 75 6.82 -4.06 14.64
CA ILE A 75 6.27 -5.10 13.76
C ILE A 75 7.40 -6.04 13.35
N TYR A 76 7.28 -7.33 13.64
CA TYR A 76 8.22 -8.35 13.16
C TYR A 76 7.61 -9.13 11.99
N SER A 77 8.36 -9.27 10.90
CA SER A 77 7.90 -9.97 9.69
C SER A 77 9.01 -10.84 9.10
N THR A 78 8.66 -12.06 8.70
CA THR A 78 9.59 -13.02 8.06
C THR A 78 9.36 -13.19 6.56
N ASP A 79 8.36 -12.51 5.99
CA ASP A 79 8.00 -12.63 4.56
C ASP A 79 8.29 -11.36 3.75
N GLN A 80 7.87 -10.22 4.29
CA GLN A 80 7.79 -8.98 3.55
C GLN A 80 8.10 -7.78 4.44
N CYS A 81 8.44 -6.67 3.80
CA CYS A 81 8.63 -5.38 4.45
C CYS A 81 7.29 -4.74 4.76
N VAL A 82 6.68 -5.15 5.87
CA VAL A 82 5.41 -4.59 6.32
C VAL A 82 5.64 -3.14 6.72
N ALA A 83 4.88 -2.23 6.11
CA ALA A 83 4.83 -0.85 6.56
C ALA A 83 3.93 -0.75 7.80
N GLY A 84 4.48 -0.24 8.89
CA GLY A 84 3.72 0.24 10.03
C GLY A 84 3.19 1.65 9.77
N TYR A 85 2.89 2.36 10.85
CA TYR A 85 2.37 3.73 10.81
C TYR A 85 3.34 4.68 11.51
N THR A 86 3.42 5.90 10.99
CA THR A 86 4.11 7.04 11.59
C THR A 86 3.10 8.17 11.79
N CYS A 87 3.23 8.91 12.89
CA CYS A 87 2.41 10.08 13.13
C CYS A 87 2.85 11.22 12.20
N ASP A 88 1.94 11.71 11.35
CA ASP A 88 2.08 13.00 10.69
C ASP A 88 1.84 14.08 11.74
N LEU A 89 2.90 14.82 12.06
CA LEU A 89 2.93 15.80 13.13
C LEU A 89 2.21 17.10 12.77
N ASP A 90 1.95 17.35 11.49
CA ASP A 90 1.22 18.54 11.06
C ASP A 90 -0.29 18.33 11.16
N THR A 91 -0.74 17.09 10.93
CA THR A 91 -2.17 16.74 10.90
C THR A 91 -2.62 15.94 12.12
N PHE A 92 -1.68 15.44 12.94
CA PHE A 92 -1.91 14.46 13.99
C PHE A 92 -2.69 13.24 13.49
N GLN A 93 -2.36 12.78 12.28
CA GLN A 93 -2.92 11.56 11.69
C GLN A 93 -1.84 10.52 11.49
N CYS A 94 -2.18 9.26 11.77
CA CYS A 94 -1.29 8.15 11.47
C CYS A 94 -1.29 7.87 9.97
N THR A 95 -0.14 8.12 9.34
CA THR A 95 0.10 7.82 7.94
C THR A 95 0.94 6.56 7.82
N LEU A 96 0.76 5.80 6.74
CA LEU A 96 1.56 4.61 6.48
C LEU A 96 3.05 4.97 6.30
N ALA A 97 3.93 4.28 7.00
CA ALA A 97 5.37 4.46 6.92
C ALA A 97 5.94 3.83 5.64
N SER A 98 7.24 4.03 5.39
CA SER A 98 7.95 3.22 4.38
C SER A 98 7.93 1.73 4.75
N PRO A 99 7.97 0.81 3.76
CA PRO A 99 8.08 -0.63 4.01
C PRO A 99 9.20 -0.97 5.00
N GLY A 100 8.88 -1.74 6.05
CA GLY A 100 9.83 -2.12 7.10
C GLY A 100 10.08 -1.05 8.18
N ALA A 101 9.32 0.05 8.19
CA ALA A 101 9.40 1.08 9.23
C ALA A 101 8.03 1.30 9.91
N GLY A 102 8.02 2.10 10.98
CA GLY A 102 6.82 2.48 11.71
C GLY A 102 6.42 1.51 12.81
N ILE A 103 5.32 1.82 13.50
CA ILE A 103 4.77 1.05 14.61
C ILE A 103 3.37 0.50 14.25
N PRO A 104 2.80 -0.45 15.03
CA PRO A 104 1.42 -0.88 14.82
C PRO A 104 0.44 0.30 14.80
N GLN A 105 -0.62 0.21 13.99
CA GLN A 105 -1.58 1.32 13.80
C GLN A 105 -2.16 1.81 15.13
N ALA A 106 -2.60 0.90 15.99
CA ALA A 106 -3.16 1.24 17.30
C ALA A 106 -2.15 2.00 18.18
N ALA A 107 -0.88 1.58 18.17
CA ALA A 107 0.19 2.26 18.89
C ALA A 107 0.47 3.65 18.30
N CYS A 108 0.38 3.80 16.98
CA CYS A 108 0.46 5.11 16.35
C CYS A 108 -0.72 5.99 16.77
N GLU A 109 -1.96 5.52 16.65
CA GLU A 109 -3.17 6.30 16.94
C GLU A 109 -3.22 6.74 18.41
N ALA A 110 -2.73 5.90 19.32
CA ALA A 110 -2.60 6.25 20.74
C ALA A 110 -1.55 7.33 21.01
N ASN A 111 -0.49 7.38 20.20
CA ASN A 111 0.62 8.32 20.35
C ASN A 111 0.48 9.57 19.47
N CYS A 112 -0.38 9.52 18.46
CA CYS A 112 -0.58 10.57 17.47
C CYS A 112 -1.84 11.39 17.79
N THR A 113 -1.83 12.04 18.95
CA THR A 113 -2.95 12.86 19.42
C THR A 113 -2.55 14.33 19.53
N ASP A 114 -3.39 15.23 19.02
CA ASP A 114 -3.33 16.67 19.30
C ASP A 114 -3.95 16.94 20.69
N ASP A 115 -3.18 16.70 21.76
CA ASP A 115 -3.60 17.06 23.12
C ASP A 115 -3.38 18.56 23.42
N GLY A 116 -2.94 19.35 22.43
CA GLY A 116 -2.54 20.74 22.59
C GLY A 116 -1.34 20.93 23.52
N GLN A 117 -0.69 19.85 23.96
CA GLN A 117 0.47 19.89 24.84
C GLN A 117 1.74 19.57 24.05
N VAL A 118 2.63 20.55 24.07
CA VAL A 118 3.95 20.44 23.44
C VAL A 118 5.00 20.36 24.53
N TYR A 119 6.07 19.61 24.28
CA TYR A 119 7.12 19.29 25.25
C TYR A 119 8.47 19.74 24.72
N LEU A 120 9.34 20.20 25.62
CA LEU A 120 10.72 20.59 25.33
C LEU A 120 11.67 19.70 26.14
N CYS A 121 12.74 19.23 25.49
CA CYS A 121 13.77 18.47 26.18
C CYS A 121 14.55 19.38 27.12
N ASN A 122 14.56 19.06 28.42
CA ASN A 122 15.52 19.67 29.33
C ASN A 122 16.87 18.98 29.14
N MET A 123 17.79 19.65 28.43
CA MET A 123 19.12 19.13 28.14
C MET A 123 20.01 18.92 29.38
N THR A 124 19.61 19.43 30.56
CA THR A 124 20.34 19.22 31.82
C THR A 124 19.87 17.97 32.56
N SER A 125 18.57 17.66 32.51
CA SER A 125 17.99 16.50 33.19
C SER A 125 17.68 15.32 32.26
N HIS A 126 17.78 15.51 30.94
CA HIS A 126 17.32 14.57 29.91
C HIS A 126 15.86 14.16 30.09
N THR A 127 15.02 15.09 30.55
CA THR A 127 13.58 14.87 30.76
C THR A 127 12.75 15.86 29.99
N CYS A 128 11.66 15.39 29.39
CA CYS A 128 10.67 16.21 28.72
C CYS A 128 9.81 16.98 29.71
N HIS A 129 9.66 18.28 29.50
CA HIS A 129 8.73 19.10 30.26
C HIS A 129 7.78 19.84 29.31
N GLN A 130 6.53 19.96 29.72
CA GLN A 130 5.48 20.61 28.97
C GLN A 130 5.76 22.12 28.86
N VAL A 131 5.59 22.67 27.66
CA VAL A 131 5.77 24.08 27.35
C VAL A 131 4.54 24.63 26.61
N PRO A 132 4.34 25.95 26.57
CA PRO A 132 3.24 26.53 25.78
C PRO A 132 3.33 26.17 24.28
N PRO A 133 2.19 26.03 23.56
CA PRO A 133 2.11 25.69 22.12
C PRO A 133 3.04 26.49 21.20
N ASN A 134 3.39 27.72 21.56
CA ASN A 134 4.19 28.65 20.75
C ASN A 134 5.68 28.71 21.15
N SER A 135 6.17 27.73 21.90
CA SER A 135 7.57 27.71 22.35
C SER A 135 8.48 27.23 21.21
N PRO A 136 9.56 27.94 20.84
CA PRO A 136 10.46 27.47 19.79
C PRO A 136 11.09 26.11 20.16
N ASN A 137 11.25 25.23 19.16
CA ASN A 137 11.79 23.86 19.27
C ASN A 137 10.98 22.89 20.15
N ASN A 138 9.68 23.12 20.30
CA ASN A 138 8.78 22.19 20.98
C ASN A 138 8.34 21.05 20.04
N GLY A 139 7.88 19.94 20.61
CA GLY A 139 7.36 18.80 19.86
C GLY A 139 6.40 17.96 20.71
N SER A 140 5.86 16.88 20.17
CA SER A 140 5.11 15.92 20.99
C SER A 140 6.02 15.30 22.06
N TYR A 141 5.43 14.70 23.10
CA TYR A 141 6.21 14.01 24.14
C TYR A 141 7.13 12.94 23.53
N ALA A 142 6.69 12.25 22.48
CA ALA A 142 7.47 11.24 21.77
C ALA A 142 8.71 11.83 21.05
N ILE A 143 8.57 12.98 20.36
CA ILE A 143 9.71 13.67 19.73
C ILE A 143 10.69 14.14 20.79
N CYS A 144 10.18 14.77 21.84
CA CYS A 144 11.01 15.25 22.93
C CYS A 144 11.82 14.09 23.57
N MET A 145 11.20 12.91 23.73
CA MET A 145 11.88 11.73 24.24
C MET A 145 12.95 11.21 23.29
N SER A 146 12.68 11.13 21.99
CA SER A 146 13.66 10.76 20.96
C SER A 146 14.86 11.71 20.95
N ASP A 147 14.62 13.01 20.95
CA ASP A 147 15.66 14.04 20.88
C ASP A 147 16.45 14.16 22.20
N CYS A 148 15.82 13.90 23.35
CA CYS A 148 16.49 13.86 24.65
C CYS A 148 17.51 12.70 24.79
N ILE A 149 17.35 11.63 24.00
CA ILE A 149 18.17 10.41 24.08
C ILE A 149 19.32 10.43 23.05
N HIS A 150 19.16 11.15 21.93
CA HIS A 150 20.19 11.25 20.87
C HIS A 150 20.37 12.68 20.32
N PRO A 151 21.28 13.51 20.88
CA PRO A 151 21.55 14.84 20.33
C PRO A 151 22.33 14.74 19.01
N SER A 152 21.62 14.78 17.87
CA SER A 152 22.24 14.88 16.54
C SER A 152 22.32 16.34 16.08
N SER A 153 23.53 16.79 15.77
CA SER A 153 23.83 18.10 15.20
C SER A 153 23.63 18.09 13.68
N HIS A 154 22.65 18.83 13.14
CA HIS A 154 22.61 19.15 11.71
C HIS A 154 22.46 20.67 11.48
N PRO A 155 23.33 21.29 10.65
CA PRO A 155 23.19 22.68 10.23
C PRO A 155 22.39 22.81 8.92
N SER A 156 21.77 23.99 8.78
CA SER A 156 20.89 24.44 7.70
C SER A 156 21.47 24.41 6.28
N SER A 157 20.59 23.98 5.35
CA SER A 157 20.25 24.55 4.03
C SER A 157 21.10 25.70 3.45
N SER A 158 21.57 25.54 2.19
CA SER A 158 21.55 26.62 1.17
C SER A 158 21.77 26.16 -0.29
N SER A 159 20.82 26.51 -1.17
CA SER A 159 20.90 26.98 -2.59
C SER A 159 21.38 26.10 -3.78
N PRO A 160 20.88 26.37 -5.02
CA PRO A 160 21.04 25.53 -6.21
C PRO A 160 22.31 25.86 -7.03
N SER A 161 23.01 24.80 -7.45
CA SER A 161 24.26 24.86 -8.24
C SER A 161 23.98 24.85 -9.76
N PRO A 162 24.85 25.44 -10.62
CA PRO A 162 24.62 25.55 -12.06
C PRO A 162 24.69 24.21 -12.79
N ALA A 163 23.95 24.09 -13.90
CA ALA A 163 23.87 22.90 -14.73
C ALA A 163 25.24 22.44 -15.24
N ALA A 164 25.63 21.21 -14.89
CA ALA A 164 26.90 20.59 -15.29
C ALA A 164 26.88 20.14 -16.77
N GLU A 165 28.01 20.30 -17.45
CA GLU A 165 28.21 19.86 -18.84
C GLU A 165 28.12 18.33 -18.96
N THR A 166 27.58 17.84 -20.08
CA THR A 166 27.40 16.41 -20.36
C THR A 166 28.14 15.97 -21.63
N TYR A 167 28.54 14.69 -21.72
CA TYR A 167 29.37 14.12 -22.79
C TYR A 167 28.81 12.79 -23.31
N ILE A 168 29.00 12.53 -24.61
CA ILE A 168 28.63 11.29 -25.32
C ILE A 168 29.85 10.68 -26.00
N CYS A 169 29.96 9.35 -26.06
CA CYS A 169 31.09 8.66 -26.70
C CYS A 169 30.96 8.76 -28.24
N ASN A 170 31.98 9.30 -28.90
CA ASN A 170 32.09 9.30 -30.36
C ASN A 170 32.47 7.89 -30.81
N THR A 171 31.52 7.22 -31.47
CA THR A 171 31.61 5.80 -31.83
C THR A 171 32.64 5.50 -32.92
N THR A 172 33.13 6.51 -33.64
CA THR A 172 34.18 6.35 -34.66
C THR A 172 35.58 6.48 -34.06
N SER A 173 35.77 7.42 -33.12
CA SER A 173 37.08 7.67 -32.51
C SER A 173 37.30 6.94 -31.18
N GLY A 174 36.23 6.49 -30.53
CA GLY A 174 36.30 5.94 -29.17
C GLY A 174 36.68 6.99 -28.12
N GLN A 175 36.31 8.26 -28.33
CA GLN A 175 36.55 9.36 -27.39
C GLN A 175 35.28 10.11 -27.02
N CYS A 176 35.22 10.62 -25.80
CA CYS A 176 34.08 11.40 -25.32
C CYS A 176 34.07 12.82 -25.89
N GLN A 177 32.92 13.22 -26.43
CA GLN A 177 32.67 14.57 -26.96
C GLN A 177 31.51 15.22 -26.20
N GLN A 178 31.60 16.52 -25.94
CA GLN A 178 30.60 17.27 -25.20
C GLN A 178 29.28 17.34 -25.99
N THR A 179 28.15 17.26 -25.29
CA THR A 179 26.80 17.29 -25.85
C THR A 179 25.89 18.20 -25.03
N THR A 180 24.71 18.51 -25.54
CA THR A 180 23.70 19.32 -24.87
C THR A 180 23.29 18.70 -23.53
N VAL A 181 23.11 19.55 -22.51
CA VAL A 181 22.70 19.17 -21.15
C VAL A 181 21.45 18.30 -21.22
N GLY A 182 21.53 17.08 -20.68
CA GLY A 182 20.46 16.07 -20.70
C GLY A 182 20.63 14.94 -21.73
N HIS A 183 21.63 15.04 -22.64
CA HIS A 183 21.87 14.03 -23.69
C HIS A 183 23.21 13.28 -23.54
N GLY A 184 23.84 13.34 -22.37
CA GLY A 184 25.11 12.67 -22.10
C GLY A 184 25.35 12.43 -20.61
N SER A 185 26.49 11.83 -20.30
CA SER A 185 26.94 11.57 -18.93
C SER A 185 28.07 12.53 -18.51
N SER A 186 28.49 12.53 -17.25
CA SER A 186 29.69 13.29 -16.88
C SER A 186 30.91 12.78 -17.67
N LEU A 187 31.90 13.64 -17.90
CA LEU A 187 33.13 13.26 -18.61
C LEU A 187 33.78 12.00 -18.04
N GLN A 188 33.74 11.85 -16.71
CA GLN A 188 34.28 10.68 -16.00
C GLN A 188 33.51 9.39 -16.32
N VAL A 189 32.17 9.43 -16.33
CA VAL A 189 31.32 8.28 -16.67
C VAL A 189 31.46 7.92 -18.17
N CYS A 190 31.56 8.93 -19.02
CA CYS A 190 31.79 8.72 -20.44
C CYS A 190 33.15 8.04 -20.67
N ASN A 191 34.23 8.50 -20.05
CA ASN A 191 35.56 7.90 -20.21
C ASN A 191 35.64 6.47 -19.65
N GLN A 192 34.89 6.14 -18.59
CA GLN A 192 34.82 4.78 -18.05
C GLN A 192 34.08 3.80 -18.97
N SER A 193 33.09 4.27 -19.73
CA SER A 193 32.31 3.44 -20.65
C SER A 193 32.88 3.39 -22.08
N CYS A 194 33.61 4.43 -22.49
CA CYS A 194 34.23 4.58 -23.81
C CYS A 194 35.64 3.94 -23.85
N SER A 195 35.73 2.63 -23.57
CA SER A 195 36.98 1.84 -23.62
C SER A 195 36.86 0.67 -24.59
N LYS A 196 37.85 0.48 -25.48
CA LYS A 196 37.91 -0.66 -26.42
C LYS A 196 38.01 -1.98 -25.64
N SER A 197 37.15 -2.95 -25.97
CA SER A 197 37.22 -4.32 -25.45
C SER A 197 37.72 -5.28 -26.53
N ASP A 198 38.73 -6.10 -26.21
CA ASP A 198 39.24 -7.17 -27.06
C ASP A 198 38.39 -8.44 -26.87
N GLY A 199 37.27 -8.54 -27.58
CA GLY A 199 36.41 -9.71 -27.58
C GLY A 199 35.18 -9.56 -28.46
N GLU A 200 34.54 -10.68 -28.83
CA GLU A 200 33.23 -10.65 -29.48
C GLU A 200 32.17 -10.23 -28.47
N GLN A 201 31.59 -9.06 -28.68
CA GLN A 201 30.59 -8.47 -27.80
C GLN A 201 29.23 -8.53 -28.49
N TYR A 202 28.15 -8.64 -27.72
CA TYR A 202 26.79 -8.76 -28.21
C TYR A 202 25.90 -7.72 -27.54
N MET A 203 24.83 -7.30 -28.21
CA MET A 203 23.74 -6.56 -27.58
C MET A 203 22.41 -7.23 -27.92
N CYS A 204 21.46 -7.15 -26.99
CA CYS A 204 20.11 -7.59 -27.28
C CYS A 204 19.47 -6.63 -28.28
N ASN A 205 19.15 -7.13 -29.46
CA ASN A 205 18.27 -6.41 -30.37
C ASN A 205 16.84 -6.59 -29.85
N SER A 206 16.32 -5.60 -29.14
CA SER A 206 15.00 -5.63 -28.52
C SER A 206 13.85 -5.80 -29.53
N PHE A 207 14.06 -5.42 -30.79
CA PHE A 207 13.07 -5.62 -31.86
C PHE A 207 13.06 -7.07 -32.37
N LEU A 208 14.25 -7.67 -32.53
CA LEU A 208 14.38 -9.05 -33.02
C LEU A 208 14.32 -10.11 -31.90
N GLN A 209 14.39 -9.70 -30.63
CA GLN A 209 14.54 -10.58 -29.46
C GLN A 209 15.70 -11.58 -29.64
N GLN A 210 16.80 -11.10 -30.22
CA GLN A 210 18.00 -11.89 -30.51
C GLN A 210 19.26 -11.10 -30.19
N CYS A 211 20.29 -11.82 -29.74
CA CYS A 211 21.61 -11.26 -29.54
C CYS A 211 22.29 -11.01 -30.88
N ILE A 212 22.54 -9.73 -31.18
CA ILE A 212 23.30 -9.34 -32.36
C ILE A 212 24.76 -9.10 -31.96
N LYS A 213 25.66 -9.66 -32.74
CA LYS A 213 27.10 -9.46 -32.57
C LYS A 213 27.47 -8.02 -32.94
N LEU A 214 28.22 -7.37 -32.06
CA LEU A 214 28.68 -6.01 -32.25
C LEU A 214 29.95 -5.95 -33.10
N PRO A 215 30.14 -4.85 -33.87
CA PRO A 215 31.40 -4.58 -34.53
C PRO A 215 32.58 -4.55 -33.55
N PRO A 216 33.80 -4.95 -33.99
CA PRO A 216 35.00 -4.93 -33.15
C PRO A 216 35.24 -3.55 -32.52
N GLY A 217 35.50 -3.52 -31.22
CA GLY A 217 35.82 -2.30 -30.47
C GLY A 217 34.63 -1.60 -29.80
N ILE A 218 33.40 -2.08 -29.98
CA ILE A 218 32.22 -1.63 -29.22
C ILE A 218 32.02 -2.57 -28.03
N LYS A 219 32.00 -2.01 -26.81
CA LYS A 219 31.73 -2.76 -25.58
C LYS A 219 30.24 -3.13 -25.52
N GLY A 220 29.97 -4.40 -25.31
CA GLY A 220 28.65 -4.98 -25.10
C GLY A 220 28.73 -6.08 -24.03
N GLU A 221 27.89 -7.09 -24.14
CA GLU A 221 27.86 -8.21 -23.22
C GLU A 221 28.42 -9.46 -23.89
N THR A 222 28.79 -10.48 -23.11
CA THR A 222 29.06 -11.80 -23.70
C THR A 222 27.77 -12.36 -24.31
N TYR A 223 27.86 -13.28 -25.26
CA TYR A 223 26.67 -13.91 -25.85
C TYR A 223 25.74 -14.52 -24.78
N ALA A 224 26.30 -15.18 -23.76
CA ALA A 224 25.52 -15.78 -22.68
C ALA A 224 24.82 -14.74 -21.78
N GLN A 225 25.47 -13.62 -21.48
CA GLN A 225 24.86 -12.51 -20.75
C GLN A 225 23.77 -11.85 -21.58
N CYS A 226 24.06 -11.61 -22.86
CA CYS A 226 23.08 -11.09 -23.79
C CYS A 226 21.87 -12.03 -23.92
N GLU A 227 22.05 -13.35 -24.02
CA GLU A 227 20.93 -14.29 -24.13
C GLU A 227 20.09 -14.33 -22.84
N ALA A 228 20.71 -14.20 -21.67
CA ALA A 228 20.00 -14.11 -20.40
C ALA A 228 19.10 -12.86 -20.33
N VAL A 229 19.52 -11.76 -20.97
CA VAL A 229 18.76 -10.50 -21.04
C VAL A 229 17.75 -10.51 -22.21
N CYS A 230 18.11 -11.10 -23.35
CA CYS A 230 17.34 -11.04 -24.59
C CYS A 230 16.33 -12.17 -24.74
N ASN A 231 16.47 -13.24 -23.94
CA ASN A 231 15.55 -14.36 -23.92
C ASN A 231 15.35 -14.85 -22.47
N PRO A 232 14.83 -13.99 -21.57
CA PRO A 232 14.67 -14.37 -20.18
C PRO A 232 13.75 -15.58 -20.11
N LYS A 233 14.26 -16.68 -19.53
CA LYS A 233 13.45 -17.88 -19.29
C LYS A 233 12.26 -17.47 -18.41
N PRO A 234 11.03 -17.85 -18.77
CA PRO A 234 9.88 -17.58 -17.91
C PRO A 234 10.11 -18.17 -16.52
N ASN A 235 9.97 -17.34 -15.49
CA ASN A 235 9.89 -17.79 -14.11
C ASN A 235 8.60 -18.59 -13.93
N PRO A 236 8.63 -19.75 -13.25
CA PRO A 236 7.42 -20.46 -12.88
C PRO A 236 6.48 -19.56 -12.05
N GLY A 237 5.17 -19.68 -12.27
CA GLY A 237 4.15 -18.95 -11.52
C GLY A 237 3.84 -17.54 -12.05
N PRO A 238 2.70 -16.96 -11.65
CA PRO A 238 2.36 -15.58 -11.97
C PRO A 238 3.29 -14.61 -11.19
N PRO A 239 3.29 -13.30 -11.47
CA PRO A 239 3.79 -12.33 -10.50
C PRO A 239 3.10 -12.55 -9.15
N SER A 240 3.85 -12.47 -8.04
CA SER A 240 3.33 -12.78 -6.70
C SER A 240 2.07 -11.96 -6.34
N ALA A 241 2.03 -10.70 -6.78
CA ALA A 241 0.89 -9.81 -6.59
C ALA A 241 -0.41 -10.29 -7.29
N PHE A 242 -0.31 -11.18 -8.29
CA PHE A 242 -1.48 -11.72 -9.00
C PHE A 242 -2.00 -13.01 -8.37
N VAL A 243 -1.27 -13.63 -7.45
CA VAL A 243 -1.73 -14.87 -6.79
C VAL A 243 -2.99 -14.59 -5.97
N GLY A 244 -4.05 -15.36 -6.20
CA GLY A 244 -5.31 -15.29 -5.45
C GLY A 244 -6.55 -15.40 -6.32
N MET A 245 -7.70 -15.26 -5.66
CA MET A 245 -9.03 -15.24 -6.27
C MET A 245 -9.44 -13.81 -6.60
N TRP A 246 -9.63 -13.55 -7.88
CA TRP A 246 -10.02 -12.28 -8.47
C TRP A 246 -11.40 -12.36 -9.10
N ARG A 247 -12.22 -11.34 -8.89
CA ARG A 247 -13.51 -11.16 -9.54
C ARG A 247 -13.56 -9.81 -10.22
N GLY A 248 -14.14 -9.73 -11.40
CA GLY A 248 -14.31 -8.45 -12.04
C GLY A 248 -14.97 -8.52 -13.40
N ILE A 249 -14.67 -7.54 -14.24
CA ILE A 249 -15.30 -7.36 -15.54
C ILE A 249 -14.23 -7.17 -16.61
N ALA A 250 -14.51 -7.61 -17.83
CA ALA A 250 -13.79 -7.07 -18.98
C ALA A 250 -14.09 -5.55 -19.08
N ILE A 251 -13.22 -4.75 -19.66
CA ILE A 251 -13.45 -3.30 -19.85
C ILE A 251 -13.03 -2.84 -21.24
N GLN A 252 -12.74 -3.75 -22.18
CA GLN A 252 -12.30 -3.37 -23.53
C GLN A 252 -13.43 -2.69 -24.34
N ASN A 253 -13.06 -2.01 -25.43
CA ASN A 253 -14.01 -1.43 -26.39
C ASN A 253 -15.09 -2.44 -26.82
N ASN A 254 -16.37 -2.02 -26.78
CA ASN A 254 -17.55 -2.88 -26.93
C ASN A 254 -17.70 -3.92 -25.79
N TYR A 255 -17.52 -3.47 -24.55
CA TYR A 255 -17.64 -4.31 -23.36
C TYR A 255 -18.84 -5.26 -23.45
N LYS A 256 -18.55 -6.56 -23.32
CA LYS A 256 -19.58 -7.58 -23.20
C LYS A 256 -20.00 -7.66 -21.75
N VAL A 257 -21.29 -7.44 -21.49
CA VAL A 257 -21.88 -7.64 -20.17
C VAL A 257 -21.54 -9.04 -19.66
N GLY A 258 -20.90 -9.11 -18.49
CA GLY A 258 -20.51 -10.37 -17.88
C GLY A 258 -19.42 -10.19 -16.82
N GLU A 259 -19.54 -10.98 -15.77
CA GLU A 259 -18.56 -11.09 -14.69
C GLU A 259 -17.56 -12.22 -15.00
N TRP A 260 -16.33 -12.01 -14.57
CA TRP A 260 -15.21 -12.93 -14.72
C TRP A 260 -14.63 -13.29 -13.36
N ASP A 261 -14.42 -14.59 -13.15
CA ASP A 261 -13.73 -15.10 -11.99
C ASP A 261 -12.38 -15.69 -12.42
N MET A 262 -11.29 -15.22 -11.82
CA MET A 262 -9.93 -15.66 -12.10
C MET A 262 -9.22 -16.10 -10.82
N ASN A 263 -8.83 -17.37 -10.73
CA ASN A 263 -8.02 -17.89 -9.64
C ASN A 263 -6.62 -18.21 -10.15
N PHE A 264 -5.62 -17.47 -9.67
CA PHE A 264 -4.22 -17.69 -9.97
C PHE A 264 -3.51 -18.28 -8.75
N THR A 265 -2.84 -19.42 -8.93
CA THR A 265 -1.90 -19.99 -7.97
C THR A 265 -0.52 -20.07 -8.61
N GLU A 266 0.49 -20.47 -7.85
CA GLU A 266 1.86 -20.67 -8.38
C GLU A 266 1.94 -21.70 -9.52
N THR A 267 0.97 -22.61 -9.61
CA THR A 267 1.02 -23.74 -10.56
C THR A 267 -0.22 -23.87 -11.44
N SER A 268 -1.27 -23.09 -11.20
CA SER A 268 -2.50 -23.15 -11.97
C SER A 268 -3.18 -21.79 -12.13
N ALA A 269 -3.76 -21.56 -13.30
CA ALA A 269 -4.67 -20.46 -13.57
C ALA A 269 -6.03 -21.06 -13.97
N VAL A 270 -7.11 -20.60 -13.34
CA VAL A 270 -8.48 -20.98 -13.69
C VAL A 270 -9.29 -19.71 -13.91
N ILE A 271 -9.83 -19.53 -15.11
CA ILE A 271 -10.55 -18.32 -15.52
C ILE A 271 -11.94 -18.74 -16.00
N ILE A 272 -12.98 -18.12 -15.46
CA ILE A 272 -14.39 -18.42 -15.77
C ILE A 272 -15.05 -17.17 -16.33
N ASP A 273 -15.55 -17.27 -17.57
CA ASP A 273 -16.52 -16.33 -18.12
C ASP A 273 -17.91 -16.79 -17.63
N ILE A 274 -18.47 -16.08 -16.66
CA ILE A 274 -19.75 -16.45 -16.04
C ILE A 274 -20.89 -16.32 -17.05
N ALA A 275 -20.86 -15.28 -17.90
CA ALA A 275 -21.90 -15.02 -18.88
C ALA A 275 -21.95 -16.09 -19.97
N GLN A 276 -20.80 -16.60 -20.40
CA GLN A 276 -20.70 -17.64 -21.43
C GLN A 276 -20.62 -19.07 -20.87
N ALA A 277 -20.57 -19.23 -19.54
CA ALA A 277 -20.31 -20.49 -18.87
C ALA A 277 -19.05 -21.22 -19.41
N GLN A 278 -18.02 -20.44 -19.77
CA GLN A 278 -16.76 -20.97 -20.28
C GLN A 278 -15.71 -21.02 -19.17
N THR A 279 -14.90 -22.07 -19.16
CA THR A 279 -13.77 -22.20 -18.24
C THR A 279 -12.49 -22.40 -19.03
N ILE A 280 -11.50 -21.57 -18.76
CA ILE A 280 -10.14 -21.65 -19.25
C ILE A 280 -9.27 -22.13 -18.10
N LYS A 281 -8.41 -23.13 -18.34
CA LYS A 281 -7.40 -23.55 -17.36
C LYS A 281 -6.03 -23.51 -18.00
N GLY A 282 -5.00 -23.19 -17.21
CA GLY A 282 -3.64 -23.20 -17.69
C GLY A 282 -2.60 -23.20 -16.58
N ILE A 283 -1.33 -23.14 -16.99
CA ILE A 283 -0.17 -23.07 -16.09
C ILE A 283 0.43 -21.67 -16.23
N PRO A 284 0.45 -20.87 -15.17
CA PRO A 284 1.00 -19.52 -15.20
C PRO A 284 2.53 -19.52 -15.18
N SER A 285 3.12 -18.52 -15.85
CA SER A 285 4.53 -18.14 -15.74
C SER A 285 4.68 -16.63 -15.91
N ASN A 286 5.80 -16.07 -15.47
CA ASN A 286 6.07 -14.64 -15.65
C ASN A 286 7.46 -14.40 -16.26
N GLN A 287 7.61 -13.28 -16.95
CA GLN A 287 8.87 -12.89 -17.57
C GLN A 287 9.08 -11.39 -17.38
N GLN A 288 10.17 -11.00 -16.73
CA GLN A 288 10.53 -9.59 -16.62
C GLN A 288 11.05 -9.07 -17.96
N THR A 289 10.52 -7.93 -18.40
CA THR A 289 10.97 -7.23 -19.61
C THR A 289 11.32 -5.78 -19.27
N ALA A 290 11.98 -5.09 -20.19
CA ALA A 290 12.30 -3.67 -20.02
C ALA A 290 11.05 -2.79 -19.82
N SER A 291 9.88 -3.24 -20.30
CA SER A 291 8.58 -2.58 -20.17
C SER A 291 7.73 -3.07 -18.99
N GLY A 292 8.27 -3.94 -18.13
CA GLY A 292 7.56 -4.52 -16.98
C GLY A 292 7.41 -6.04 -17.07
N ALA A 293 6.69 -6.63 -16.10
CA ALA A 293 6.45 -8.06 -16.06
C ALA A 293 5.38 -8.48 -17.08
N ILE A 294 5.72 -9.39 -17.98
CA ILE A 294 4.76 -10.12 -18.82
C ILE A 294 4.27 -11.33 -18.03
N PHE A 295 2.95 -11.51 -18.01
CA PHE A 295 2.28 -12.66 -17.44
C PHE A 295 1.82 -13.61 -18.56
N ASN A 296 2.23 -14.87 -18.50
CA ASN A 296 1.90 -15.89 -19.49
C ASN A 296 1.05 -16.98 -18.85
N ILE A 297 0.08 -17.50 -19.60
CA ILE A 297 -0.70 -18.67 -19.20
C ILE A 297 -0.64 -19.70 -20.33
N ASN A 298 0.01 -20.83 -20.08
CA ASN A 298 -0.01 -21.98 -20.99
C ASN A 298 -1.35 -22.70 -20.84
N ILE A 299 -2.26 -22.53 -21.79
CA ILE A 299 -3.64 -22.99 -21.68
C ILE A 299 -3.71 -24.51 -21.86
N THR A 300 -4.14 -25.21 -20.82
CA THR A 300 -4.26 -26.68 -20.78
C THR A 300 -5.66 -27.16 -21.14
N SER A 301 -6.70 -26.35 -20.93
CA SER A 301 -8.07 -26.69 -21.32
C SER A 301 -8.95 -25.44 -21.51
N GLY A 302 -10.02 -25.56 -22.29
CA GLY A 302 -10.95 -24.47 -22.61
C GLY A 302 -10.63 -23.77 -23.94
N PRO A 303 -11.24 -22.60 -24.20
CA PRO A 303 -10.86 -21.74 -25.32
C PRO A 303 -9.35 -21.46 -25.33
N GLY A 304 -8.70 -21.67 -26.47
CA GLY A 304 -7.25 -21.48 -26.61
C GLY A 304 -6.36 -22.63 -26.11
N ALA A 305 -6.91 -23.82 -25.80
CA ALA A 305 -6.12 -24.97 -25.36
C ALA A 305 -4.94 -25.29 -26.30
N GLY A 306 -3.76 -25.49 -25.72
CA GLY A 306 -2.49 -25.69 -26.45
C GLY A 306 -1.78 -24.39 -26.85
N GLN A 307 -2.38 -23.23 -26.62
CA GLN A 307 -1.77 -21.92 -26.90
C GLN A 307 -1.30 -21.23 -25.61
N VAL A 308 -0.49 -20.19 -25.76
CA VAL A 308 -0.08 -19.31 -24.66
C VAL A 308 -0.93 -18.05 -24.69
N TRP A 309 -1.57 -17.72 -23.59
CA TRP A 309 -2.25 -16.44 -23.41
C TRP A 309 -1.33 -15.48 -22.69
N ARG A 310 -0.93 -14.39 -23.36
CA ARG A 310 0.07 -13.45 -22.86
C ARG A 310 -0.58 -12.13 -22.50
N GLY A 311 -0.22 -11.60 -21.35
CA GLY A 311 -0.74 -10.33 -20.87
C GLY A 311 0.26 -9.55 -20.03
N ILE A 312 -0.16 -8.36 -19.68
CA ILE A 312 0.47 -7.44 -18.75
C ILE A 312 -0.55 -7.11 -17.66
N GLY A 313 -0.11 -6.63 -16.52
CA GLY A 313 -1.05 -6.10 -15.54
C GLY A 313 -0.38 -5.24 -14.49
N GLU A 314 -1.22 -4.41 -13.89
CA GLU A 314 -0.84 -3.43 -12.89
C GLU A 314 -1.77 -3.60 -11.69
N THR A 315 -1.20 -3.81 -10.51
CA THR A 315 -1.97 -3.77 -9.26
C THR A 315 -2.05 -2.34 -8.77
N ALA A 316 -3.25 -1.86 -8.48
CA ALA A 316 -3.45 -0.55 -7.89
C ALA A 316 -3.51 -0.62 -6.35
N ASN A 317 -3.55 0.54 -5.71
CA ASN A 317 -3.59 0.69 -4.24
C ASN A 317 -4.68 -0.18 -3.60
N ARG A 318 -4.39 -0.66 -2.39
CA ARG A 318 -5.29 -1.43 -1.54
C ARG A 318 -6.47 -0.54 -1.12
N GLY A 319 -7.68 -0.90 -1.51
CA GLY A 319 -8.90 -0.42 -0.85
C GLY A 319 -9.05 -1.04 0.54
N PRO A 320 -9.94 -0.52 1.40
CA PRO A 320 -10.11 -1.01 2.77
C PRO A 320 -10.43 -2.52 2.84
N GLU A 321 -11.14 -3.05 1.85
CA GLU A 321 -11.57 -4.46 1.81
C GLU A 321 -10.98 -5.26 0.64
N THR A 322 -10.49 -4.59 -0.41
CA THR A 322 -10.09 -5.24 -1.68
C THR A 322 -8.80 -4.68 -2.27
N PHE A 323 -8.05 -5.54 -2.93
CA PHE A 323 -6.99 -5.19 -3.88
C PHE A 323 -7.55 -5.10 -5.29
N TYR A 324 -6.95 -4.27 -6.13
CA TYR A 324 -7.37 -4.11 -7.53
C TYR A 324 -6.25 -4.50 -8.49
N LEU A 325 -6.62 -5.11 -9.61
CA LEU A 325 -5.72 -5.51 -10.70
C LEU A 325 -6.36 -5.10 -12.02
N THR A 326 -5.66 -4.29 -12.81
CA THR A 326 -5.99 -4.09 -14.21
C THR A 326 -5.07 -4.96 -15.04
N ALA A 327 -5.64 -5.92 -15.78
CA ALA A 327 -4.87 -6.87 -16.59
C ALA A 327 -5.28 -6.77 -18.06
N ALA A 328 -4.32 -6.73 -18.97
CA ALA A 328 -4.57 -6.71 -20.41
C ALA A 328 -3.91 -7.92 -21.07
N PHE A 329 -4.69 -8.71 -21.80
CA PHE A 329 -4.22 -9.89 -22.52
C PHE A 329 -4.44 -9.73 -24.02
N GLY A 330 -3.46 -10.17 -24.83
CA GLY A 330 -3.65 -10.31 -26.27
C GLY A 330 -4.59 -11.48 -26.60
N GLY A 331 -4.84 -11.72 -27.88
CA GLY A 331 -5.50 -12.95 -28.32
C GLY A 331 -4.70 -14.22 -27.95
N PHE A 332 -5.33 -15.39 -27.96
CA PHE A 332 -4.63 -16.65 -27.71
C PHE A 332 -3.51 -16.88 -28.75
N GLY A 333 -2.29 -17.17 -28.27
CA GLY A 333 -1.10 -17.31 -29.10
C GLY A 333 -0.48 -16.00 -29.58
N GLN A 334 -1.14 -14.85 -29.37
CA GLN A 334 -0.65 -13.54 -29.76
C GLN A 334 0.36 -12.99 -28.73
N PRO A 335 1.16 -11.97 -29.10
CA PRO A 335 1.98 -11.23 -28.13
C PRO A 335 1.11 -10.55 -27.07
N ALA A 336 1.71 -10.26 -25.90
CA ALA A 336 1.08 -9.39 -24.92
C ALA A 336 0.93 -7.96 -25.48
N PRO A 337 -0.09 -7.19 -25.06
CA PRO A 337 -0.20 -5.79 -25.46
C PRO A 337 0.98 -4.98 -24.91
N GLY A 338 1.39 -3.93 -25.64
CA GLY A 338 2.50 -3.07 -25.21
C GLY A 338 2.17 -2.17 -24.01
N SER A 339 0.88 -1.90 -23.77
CA SER A 339 0.37 -1.18 -22.61
C SER A 339 -1.14 -1.46 -22.45
N ILE A 340 -1.70 -1.17 -21.28
CA ILE A 340 -3.14 -1.27 -21.03
C ILE A 340 -3.90 -0.32 -21.98
N ASP A 341 -3.40 0.89 -22.19
CA ASP A 341 -3.97 1.86 -23.14
C ASP A 341 -3.97 1.38 -24.59
N ALA A 342 -2.92 0.68 -25.02
CA ALA A 342 -2.85 0.09 -26.36
C ALA A 342 -3.88 -1.03 -26.50
N ALA A 343 -4.00 -1.88 -25.48
CA ALA A 343 -4.97 -2.98 -25.44
C ALA A 343 -6.42 -2.49 -25.51
N MET A 344 -6.72 -1.37 -24.85
CA MET A 344 -8.05 -0.74 -24.91
C MET A 344 -8.42 -0.29 -26.34
N LYS A 345 -7.44 0.02 -27.19
CA LYS A 345 -7.64 0.60 -28.53
C LYS A 345 -7.57 -0.43 -29.67
N ASP A 346 -6.82 -1.51 -29.50
CA ASP A 346 -6.48 -2.42 -30.62
C ASP A 346 -7.64 -3.35 -31.07
N GLY A 347 -8.67 -3.52 -30.24
CA GLY A 347 -9.85 -4.37 -30.50
C GLY A 347 -9.58 -5.88 -30.56
N SER A 348 -8.31 -6.30 -30.47
CA SER A 348 -7.83 -7.69 -30.50
C SER A 348 -7.46 -8.22 -29.11
N SER A 349 -7.21 -7.30 -28.17
CA SER A 349 -6.88 -7.55 -26.78
C SER A 349 -8.13 -7.51 -25.91
N THR A 350 -8.05 -8.17 -24.75
CA THR A 350 -9.07 -8.11 -23.70
C THR A 350 -8.45 -7.47 -22.47
N VAL A 351 -9.09 -6.43 -21.96
CA VAL A 351 -8.68 -5.75 -20.73
C VAL A 351 -9.67 -6.11 -19.64
N PHE A 352 -9.19 -6.40 -18.44
CA PHE A 352 -9.97 -6.73 -17.27
C PHE A 352 -9.68 -5.73 -16.15
N PHE A 353 -10.73 -5.34 -15.43
CA PHE A 353 -10.62 -4.73 -14.12
C PHE A 353 -11.09 -5.73 -13.08
N LEU A 354 -10.20 -6.10 -12.18
CA LEU A 354 -10.35 -7.21 -11.25
C LEU A 354 -10.17 -6.73 -9.81
N SER A 355 -10.89 -7.34 -8.89
CA SER A 355 -10.79 -7.12 -7.44
C SER A 355 -10.49 -8.44 -6.73
N LYS A 356 -9.69 -8.41 -5.66
CA LYS A 356 -9.41 -9.55 -4.76
C LYS A 356 -9.63 -9.12 -3.32
N CYS A 357 -10.26 -9.96 -2.50
CA CYS A 357 -10.45 -9.66 -1.09
C CYS A 357 -9.12 -9.52 -0.32
N ALA A 358 -9.07 -8.56 0.59
CA ALA A 358 -7.87 -8.22 1.35
C ALA A 358 -7.65 -9.09 2.61
N GLY A 359 -8.41 -10.18 2.74
CA GLY A 359 -8.35 -11.13 3.85
C GLY A 359 -9.31 -10.82 5.01
N THR A 360 -10.23 -9.87 4.85
CA THR A 360 -11.28 -9.63 5.84
C THR A 360 -12.31 -10.77 5.80
N PRO A 361 -12.84 -11.25 6.95
CA PRO A 361 -13.81 -12.34 6.97
C PRO A 361 -15.12 -12.00 6.24
N GLU A 362 -15.42 -10.72 6.06
CA GLU A 362 -16.60 -10.23 5.33
C GLU A 362 -16.44 -10.30 3.81
N CYS A 363 -15.22 -10.20 3.28
CA CYS A 363 -14.95 -10.27 1.84
C CYS A 363 -14.50 -11.67 1.45
N VAL A 364 -15.38 -12.42 0.80
CA VAL A 364 -15.07 -13.76 0.28
C VAL A 364 -15.50 -13.89 -1.17
N PHE A 365 -14.52 -14.06 -2.07
CA PHE A 365 -14.78 -14.53 -3.43
C PHE A 365 -14.61 -16.04 -3.49
N THR A 366 -15.61 -16.72 -4.03
CA THR A 366 -15.59 -18.17 -4.25
C THR A 366 -15.81 -18.45 -5.73
N MET A 367 -15.00 -19.35 -6.30
CA MET A 367 -15.26 -19.86 -7.65
C MET A 367 -16.65 -20.51 -7.69
N PRO A 368 -17.49 -20.18 -8.68
CA PRO A 368 -18.73 -20.91 -8.89
C PRO A 368 -18.39 -22.38 -9.11
N ALA A 369 -19.08 -23.26 -8.38
CA ALA A 369 -18.93 -24.69 -8.58
C ALA A 369 -19.18 -24.99 -10.07
N THR A 370 -18.16 -25.47 -10.77
CA THR A 370 -18.20 -25.81 -12.19
C THR A 370 -19.17 -26.96 -12.39
N SER A 371 -20.46 -26.63 -12.52
CA SER A 371 -21.54 -27.46 -13.06
C SER A 371 -21.42 -28.96 -12.78
N GLN A 372 -21.27 -29.34 -11.51
CA GLN A 372 -21.81 -30.61 -11.05
C GLN A 372 -23.24 -30.39 -10.59
N LYS A 373 -24.19 -31.07 -11.24
CA LYS A 373 -25.57 -31.20 -10.77
C LYS A 373 -25.52 -31.50 -9.27
N ARG A 374 -26.20 -30.65 -8.48
CA ARG A 374 -26.34 -30.76 -7.03
C ARG A 374 -26.72 -32.19 -6.63
N VAL A 375 -25.75 -32.94 -6.08
CA VAL A 375 -26.00 -33.98 -5.09
C VAL A 375 -25.11 -33.63 -3.91
N PHE A 376 -25.76 -33.30 -2.80
CA PHE A 376 -25.10 -33.01 -1.53
C PHE A 376 -24.39 -34.27 -1.04
N GLU A 377 -23.07 -34.29 -1.08
CA GLU A 377 -22.27 -35.18 -0.25
C GLU A 377 -21.04 -34.42 0.26
N ARG A 378 -20.99 -34.21 1.58
CA ARG A 378 -19.87 -33.58 2.28
C ARG A 378 -18.62 -34.45 2.11
N GLN A 379 -17.69 -34.03 1.27
CA GLN A 379 -16.30 -34.46 1.36
C GLN A 379 -15.41 -33.28 1.73
N THR A 380 -14.98 -33.29 2.98
CA THR A 380 -13.90 -32.45 3.52
C THR A 380 -12.60 -32.75 2.80
N VAL A 381 -12.22 -31.89 1.86
CA VAL A 381 -10.85 -31.84 1.32
C VAL A 381 -9.98 -31.17 2.37
N ARG A 382 -9.10 -31.95 3.02
CA ARG A 382 -8.03 -31.40 3.87
C ARG A 382 -6.96 -30.83 2.95
N THR A 383 -6.96 -29.51 2.76
CA THR A 383 -5.76 -28.79 2.35
C THR A 383 -4.73 -28.95 3.47
N SER A 384 -3.53 -29.40 3.14
CA SER A 384 -2.39 -29.38 4.06
C SER A 384 -2.00 -27.92 4.28
N VAL A 385 -2.64 -27.28 5.26
CA VAL A 385 -2.22 -26.00 5.83
C VAL A 385 -0.75 -26.17 6.20
N SER A 386 0.12 -25.26 5.76
CA SER A 386 1.50 -25.19 6.22
C SER A 386 1.46 -25.00 7.74
N THR A 387 1.55 -26.09 8.48
CA THR A 387 1.49 -26.06 9.94
C THR A 387 2.80 -25.51 10.43
N ASP A 388 2.79 -24.27 10.88
CA ASP A 388 3.82 -23.70 11.73
C ASP A 388 4.16 -24.70 12.84
N PRO A 389 5.39 -25.23 12.90
CA PRO A 389 5.76 -26.24 13.87
C PRO A 389 5.68 -25.68 15.29
N CYS A 390 5.75 -24.36 15.47
CA CYS A 390 5.66 -23.71 16.77
C CYS A 390 4.23 -23.67 17.31
N SER A 391 3.22 -23.71 16.44
CA SER A 391 1.82 -23.64 16.84
C SER A 391 1.36 -24.78 17.77
N GLN A 392 2.07 -25.91 17.76
CA GLN A 392 1.78 -27.03 18.66
C GLN A 392 2.17 -26.75 20.14
N TRP A 393 3.02 -25.75 20.38
CA TRP A 393 3.50 -25.32 21.71
C TRP A 393 2.85 -24.01 22.16
N SER A 394 1.68 -23.69 21.60
CA SER A 394 0.95 -22.43 21.81
C SER A 394 0.21 -22.33 23.15
N ALA A 395 0.29 -23.35 24.01
CA ALA A 395 -0.45 -23.36 25.26
C ALA A 395 -0.04 -22.23 26.21
N ASN A 396 1.23 -21.82 26.20
CA ASN A 396 1.75 -20.65 26.89
C ASN A 396 3.14 -20.27 26.36
N CYS A 397 3.57 -19.04 26.67
CA CYS A 397 4.87 -18.54 26.23
C CYS A 397 6.06 -19.38 26.72
N THR A 398 6.04 -19.87 27.97
CA THR A 398 7.17 -20.63 28.52
C THR A 398 7.39 -21.94 27.77
N GLU A 399 6.29 -22.62 27.40
CA GLU A 399 6.34 -23.82 26.59
C GLU A 399 6.85 -23.51 25.18
N CYS A 400 6.34 -22.46 24.53
CA CYS A 400 6.80 -22.02 23.21
C CYS A 400 8.32 -21.77 23.16
N LEU A 401 8.84 -20.98 24.10
CA LEU A 401 10.25 -20.58 24.14
C LEU A 401 11.19 -21.71 24.59
N ALA A 402 10.66 -22.84 25.08
CA ALA A 402 11.47 -24.03 25.35
C ALA A 402 11.92 -24.74 24.07
N HIS A 403 11.34 -24.40 22.92
CA HIS A 403 11.63 -25.02 21.63
C HIS A 403 12.52 -24.13 20.76
N ALA A 404 13.54 -24.75 20.18
CA ALA A 404 14.44 -24.10 19.24
C ALA A 404 13.66 -23.59 18.01
N LEU A 405 14.03 -22.41 17.51
CA LEU A 405 13.41 -21.74 16.36
C LEU A 405 12.00 -21.18 16.59
N CYS A 406 11.49 -21.23 17.82
CA CYS A 406 10.21 -20.61 18.17
C CYS A 406 10.39 -19.29 18.91
N GLY A 407 9.43 -18.40 18.71
CA GLY A 407 9.25 -17.17 19.47
C GLY A 407 7.79 -16.94 19.80
N TRP A 408 7.57 -16.08 20.78
CA TRP A 408 6.25 -15.71 21.24
C TRP A 408 5.92 -14.29 20.77
N CYS A 409 4.82 -14.15 20.04
CA CYS A 409 4.20 -12.88 19.71
C CYS A 409 3.17 -12.52 20.79
N SER A 410 3.16 -11.27 21.26
CA SER A 410 2.18 -10.83 22.27
C SER A 410 0.73 -10.87 21.76
N THR A 411 0.53 -10.94 20.44
CA THR A 411 -0.76 -11.17 19.78
C THR A 411 -0.69 -12.38 18.86
N ASN A 412 -1.82 -12.90 18.38
CA ASN A 412 -1.80 -13.94 17.35
C ASN A 412 -1.06 -13.45 16.09
N VAL A 413 -0.23 -14.31 15.50
CA VAL A 413 0.45 -13.98 14.24
C VAL A 413 -0.51 -14.06 13.05
N ILE A 414 -0.13 -13.43 11.93
CA ILE A 414 -0.84 -13.53 10.65
C ILE A 414 0.08 -14.20 9.63
N TYR A 415 -0.34 -15.31 9.05
CA TYR A 415 0.43 -16.02 8.03
C TYR A 415 0.27 -15.37 6.65
N LYS A 416 1.13 -15.76 5.71
CA LYS A 416 1.15 -15.28 4.32
C LYS A 416 -0.19 -15.41 3.57
N ASP A 417 -0.98 -16.43 3.90
CA ASP A 417 -2.30 -16.64 3.31
C ASP A 417 -3.43 -15.81 3.96
N GLY A 418 -3.07 -14.97 4.94
CA GLY A 418 -3.98 -14.14 5.72
C GLY A 418 -4.63 -14.86 6.90
N GLN A 419 -4.36 -16.16 7.10
CA GLN A 419 -4.91 -16.87 8.26
C GLN A 419 -4.26 -16.39 9.56
N THR A 420 -5.07 -16.21 10.58
CA THR A 420 -4.61 -15.94 11.94
C THR A 420 -4.07 -17.23 12.57
N GLY A 421 -2.82 -17.18 13.03
CA GLY A 421 -2.14 -18.24 13.76
C GLY A 421 -2.27 -18.12 15.27
N THR A 422 -1.42 -18.84 15.98
CA THR A 422 -1.27 -18.72 17.44
C THR A 422 -0.26 -17.62 17.80
N GLN A 423 -0.11 -17.33 19.09
CA GLN A 423 0.96 -16.45 19.59
C GLN A 423 2.35 -17.09 19.50
N CYS A 424 2.45 -18.43 19.58
CA CYS A 424 3.69 -19.14 19.33
C CYS A 424 3.88 -19.34 17.83
N ALA A 425 4.95 -18.78 17.29
CA ALA A 425 5.30 -18.88 15.87
C ALA A 425 6.82 -18.96 15.69
N GLY A 426 7.27 -19.48 14.56
CA GLY A 426 8.70 -19.59 14.33
C GLY A 426 9.06 -20.23 13.01
N PHE A 427 10.31 -20.67 12.91
CA PHE A 427 10.86 -21.22 11.67
C PHE A 427 10.85 -22.74 11.69
N SER A 428 10.59 -23.35 10.53
CA SER A 428 10.85 -24.78 10.35
C SER A 428 12.36 -25.03 10.30
N SER A 429 12.80 -26.14 10.89
CA SER A 429 14.17 -26.64 10.70
C SER A 429 14.44 -27.03 9.24
N ASN A 430 13.38 -27.25 8.46
CA ASN A 430 13.48 -27.45 7.02
C ASN A 430 13.46 -26.08 6.32
N ALA A 431 14.60 -25.68 5.77
CA ALA A 431 14.74 -24.43 5.03
C ALA A 431 13.79 -24.29 3.82
N ASN A 432 13.14 -25.38 3.37
CA ASN A 432 12.17 -25.37 2.28
C ASN A 432 10.71 -25.19 2.75
N GLU A 433 10.44 -25.22 4.05
CA GLU A 433 9.12 -24.99 4.64
C GLU A 433 9.04 -23.55 5.16
N SER A 434 8.60 -22.65 4.29
CA SER A 434 8.38 -21.24 4.64
C SER A 434 7.04 -21.09 5.38
N ASN A 435 7.10 -20.93 6.70
CA ASN A 435 5.95 -20.56 7.53
C ASN A 435 5.94 -19.05 7.73
N ALA A 436 5.97 -18.27 6.65
CA ALA A 436 6.16 -16.83 6.77
C ALA A 436 4.98 -16.19 7.54
N PHE A 437 5.29 -15.35 8.52
CA PHE A 437 4.33 -14.76 9.44
C PHE A 437 4.66 -13.30 9.78
N VAL A 438 3.64 -12.57 10.23
CA VAL A 438 3.73 -11.21 10.74
C VAL A 438 3.22 -11.20 12.19
N CYS A 439 4.01 -10.63 13.08
CA CYS A 439 3.64 -10.31 14.46
C CYS A 439 3.39 -8.81 14.57
N ASN A 440 2.14 -8.42 14.85
CA ASN A 440 1.72 -7.02 15.02
C ASN A 440 1.88 -6.51 16.47
N GLY A 441 2.53 -7.29 17.33
CA GLY A 441 2.88 -6.93 18.70
C GLY A 441 4.34 -7.23 18.99
N ARG A 442 4.71 -7.38 20.26
CA ARG A 442 6.08 -7.72 20.65
C ARG A 442 6.38 -9.18 20.32
N TYR A 443 7.41 -9.43 19.53
CA TYR A 443 7.93 -10.78 19.27
C TYR A 443 9.19 -11.02 20.10
N SER A 444 9.21 -12.05 20.95
CA SER A 444 10.36 -12.39 21.81
C SER A 444 10.76 -13.84 21.61
N THR A 445 12.06 -14.13 21.59
CA THR A 445 12.60 -15.50 21.50
C THR A 445 13.26 -15.97 22.80
N PHE A 446 13.20 -15.18 23.87
CA PHE A 446 13.94 -15.47 25.11
C PHE A 446 13.24 -15.12 26.42
N ASP A 447 12.18 -14.33 26.39
CA ASP A 447 11.46 -13.98 27.60
C ASP A 447 9.93 -14.04 27.41
N CYS A 448 9.26 -14.35 28.51
CA CYS A 448 7.83 -14.22 28.67
C CYS A 448 7.57 -13.04 29.60
N THR A 449 8.06 -11.86 29.22
CA THR A 449 7.84 -10.68 30.06
C THR A 449 6.34 -10.49 30.23
N VAL A 450 5.92 -10.18 31.46
CA VAL A 450 4.52 -9.87 31.75
C VAL A 450 4.15 -8.63 30.95
N GLY A 451 3.29 -8.78 29.96
CA GLY A 451 2.62 -7.65 29.33
C GLY A 451 1.44 -7.22 30.18
N TYR A 452 0.85 -6.12 29.79
CA TYR A 452 -0.20 -5.44 30.51
C TYR A 452 -1.38 -5.27 29.57
N ASP A 453 -2.56 -5.58 30.10
CA ASP A 453 -3.82 -5.30 29.46
C ASP A 453 -4.43 -4.04 30.07
N CYS A 454 -5.15 -3.29 29.25
CA CYS A 454 -5.92 -2.18 29.76
C CYS A 454 -7.20 -2.70 30.43
N ASP A 455 -7.30 -2.56 31.75
CA ASP A 455 -8.55 -2.75 32.46
C ASP A 455 -9.45 -1.55 32.17
N GLN A 456 -10.36 -1.72 31.21
CA GLN A 456 -11.30 -0.68 30.80
C GLN A 456 -12.27 -0.23 31.92
N SER A 457 -12.36 -0.97 33.04
CA SER A 457 -13.19 -0.54 34.17
C SER A 457 -12.47 0.46 35.09
N THR A 458 -11.14 0.43 35.09
CA THR A 458 -10.31 1.30 35.94
C THR A 458 -9.45 2.27 35.14
N ASP A 459 -9.40 2.12 33.81
CA ASP A 459 -8.46 2.82 32.92
C ASP A 459 -7.02 2.70 33.43
N GLN A 460 -6.65 1.51 33.90
CA GLN A 460 -5.30 1.19 34.37
C GLN A 460 -4.77 -0.04 33.66
N CYS A 461 -3.46 -0.03 33.40
CA CYS A 461 -2.76 -1.19 32.92
C CYS A 461 -2.59 -2.21 34.04
N VAL A 462 -3.25 -3.35 33.90
CA VAL A 462 -3.12 -4.47 34.81
C VAL A 462 -2.22 -5.52 34.16
N PRO A 463 -1.30 -6.15 34.92
CA PRO A 463 -0.49 -7.24 34.40
C PRO A 463 -1.39 -8.37 33.86
N ASP A 464 -1.14 -8.86 32.63
CA ASP A 464 -1.86 -10.02 32.10
C ASP A 464 -1.51 -11.25 32.96
N PRO A 465 -2.50 -12.04 33.41
CA PRO A 465 -2.27 -13.25 34.20
C PRO A 465 -1.42 -14.32 33.49
N ASN A 466 -1.26 -14.22 32.17
CA ASN A 466 -0.47 -15.11 31.33
C ASN A 466 0.80 -14.40 30.85
N PRO A 467 1.98 -14.72 31.41
CA PRO A 467 3.24 -14.12 30.99
C PRO A 467 3.48 -14.26 29.48
N GLY A 468 3.91 -13.18 28.83
CA GLY A 468 4.08 -13.10 27.37
C GLY A 468 2.87 -12.54 26.61
N ASN A 469 1.70 -12.45 27.23
CA ASN A 469 0.53 -11.76 26.66
C ASN A 469 0.50 -10.28 27.06
N GLY A 470 -0.29 -9.49 26.33
CA GLY A 470 -0.47 -8.06 26.58
C GLY A 470 0.64 -7.20 26.01
N LEU A 471 0.55 -5.88 26.23
CA LEU A 471 1.53 -4.91 25.72
C LEU A 471 2.59 -4.57 26.77
N PRO A 472 3.80 -4.11 26.39
CA PRO A 472 4.72 -3.50 27.35
C PRO A 472 4.01 -2.42 28.18
N LEU A 473 4.32 -2.32 29.49
CA LEU A 473 3.64 -1.37 30.40
C LEU A 473 3.57 0.05 29.84
N ALA A 474 4.67 0.53 29.23
CA ALA A 474 4.72 1.87 28.65
C ALA A 474 3.68 2.07 27.54
N GLU A 475 3.56 1.10 26.63
CA GLU A 475 2.61 1.12 25.51
C GLU A 475 1.17 0.93 26.01
N CYS A 476 0.95 -0.02 26.93
CA CYS A 476 -0.34 -0.15 27.59
C CYS A 476 -0.75 1.17 28.24
N THR A 477 0.15 1.86 28.97
CA THR A 477 -0.20 3.09 29.71
C THR A 477 -0.54 4.25 28.76
N GLN A 478 -0.03 4.22 27.52
CA GLN A 478 -0.42 5.16 26.47
C GLN A 478 -1.82 4.82 25.93
N LEU A 479 -2.09 3.55 25.66
CA LEU A 479 -3.38 3.07 25.13
C LEU A 479 -4.51 3.09 26.16
N CYS A 480 -4.19 2.89 27.44
CA CYS A 480 -5.15 2.75 28.54
C CYS A 480 -5.54 4.09 29.18
N ARG A 481 -5.46 5.18 28.40
CA ARG A 481 -6.04 6.46 28.81
C ARG A 481 -7.50 6.46 28.38
N PRO A 482 -8.43 6.98 29.21
CA PRO A 482 -9.79 7.20 28.76
C PRO A 482 -9.72 8.12 27.56
N THR A 483 -10.10 7.60 26.39
CA THR A 483 -10.51 8.46 25.29
C THR A 483 -11.60 9.35 25.88
N PRO A 484 -11.50 10.69 25.79
CA PRO A 484 -12.53 11.56 26.31
C PRO A 484 -13.88 11.06 25.78
N PRO A 485 -14.90 10.91 26.64
CA PRO A 485 -16.14 10.26 26.28
C PRO A 485 -16.62 10.84 24.95
N PRO A 486 -16.95 9.98 23.95
CA PRO A 486 -17.26 10.46 22.62
C PRO A 486 -18.34 11.54 22.77
N THR A 487 -18.00 12.75 22.35
CA THR A 487 -18.94 13.87 22.34
C THR A 487 -20.24 13.34 21.71
N PRO A 488 -21.40 13.43 22.40
CA PRO A 488 -22.63 12.86 21.91
C PRO A 488 -22.83 13.27 20.45
N PRO A 489 -23.16 12.33 19.54
CA PRO A 489 -23.24 12.63 18.12
C PRO A 489 -24.19 13.82 17.91
N ILE A 490 -23.63 14.93 17.43
CA ILE A 490 -24.39 16.15 17.18
C ILE A 490 -25.41 15.81 16.09
N ALA A 491 -26.70 15.97 16.39
CA ALA A 491 -27.76 15.73 15.41
C ALA A 491 -27.51 16.56 14.15
N GLN A 492 -27.54 15.88 13.00
CA GLN A 492 -27.32 16.49 11.70
C GLN A 492 -28.64 16.83 11.01
N TYR A 493 -28.65 17.89 10.21
CA TYR A 493 -29.84 18.41 9.54
C TYR A 493 -29.55 18.72 8.06
N ILE A 494 -30.52 18.50 7.19
CA ILE A 494 -30.44 18.83 5.75
C ILE A 494 -31.39 19.98 5.44
N CYS A 495 -30.93 20.93 4.63
CA CYS A 495 -31.76 22.01 4.11
C CYS A 495 -32.64 21.50 2.97
N ASN A 496 -33.96 21.60 3.13
CA ASN A 496 -34.87 21.49 2.00
C ASN A 496 -34.88 22.80 1.23
N ILE A 497 -34.29 22.75 0.05
CA ILE A 497 -34.12 23.92 -0.82
C ILE A 497 -35.43 24.50 -1.35
N THR A 498 -36.53 23.74 -1.31
CA THR A 498 -37.85 24.21 -1.75
C THR A 498 -38.54 24.96 -0.62
N THR A 499 -38.60 24.39 0.59
CA THR A 499 -39.28 25.00 1.74
C THR A 499 -38.40 25.99 2.50
N LYS A 500 -37.09 25.99 2.24
CA LYS A 500 -36.06 26.73 3.01
C LYS A 500 -36.08 26.39 4.50
N GLN A 501 -36.42 25.14 4.84
CA GLN A 501 -36.43 24.64 6.21
C GLN A 501 -35.44 23.50 6.39
N CYS A 502 -34.90 23.37 7.60
CA CYS A 502 -34.02 22.28 7.99
C CYS A 502 -34.81 21.13 8.59
N TYR A 503 -34.51 19.91 8.14
CA TYR A 503 -35.09 18.69 8.70
C TYR A 503 -33.98 17.82 9.28
N LYS A 504 -34.27 17.20 10.42
CA LYS A 504 -33.33 16.29 11.09
C LYS A 504 -33.08 15.09 10.18
N CYS A 505 -31.81 14.81 9.93
CA CYS A 505 -31.38 13.57 9.30
C CYS A 505 -31.62 12.41 10.29
N ASN A 506 -32.41 11.42 9.87
CA ASN A 506 -32.69 10.22 10.68
C ASN A 506 -31.84 9.02 10.27
N GLU A 507 -31.09 9.11 9.18
CA GLU A 507 -30.19 8.04 8.73
C GLU A 507 -28.83 8.15 9.42
N THR A 508 -28.14 7.02 9.53
CA THR A 508 -26.78 6.94 10.09
C THR A 508 -25.78 7.76 9.28
N PHE A 509 -26.05 7.98 7.99
CA PHE A 509 -25.25 8.80 7.09
C PHE A 509 -26.15 9.60 6.15
N CYS A 510 -26.23 10.91 6.35
CA CYS A 510 -26.85 11.82 5.39
C CYS A 510 -25.78 12.71 4.75
N PRO A 511 -25.32 12.40 3.53
CA PRO A 511 -24.52 13.34 2.77
C PRO A 511 -25.34 14.62 2.55
N GLY A 512 -24.74 15.80 2.72
CA GLY A 512 -25.51 17.06 2.72
C GLY A 512 -25.81 17.60 4.12
N SER A 513 -25.69 16.78 5.16
CA SER A 513 -26.15 17.16 6.50
C SER A 513 -25.11 17.98 7.28
N MET A 514 -25.59 18.87 8.14
CA MET A 514 -24.77 19.76 8.96
C MET A 514 -25.46 20.05 10.31
N PRO A 515 -24.74 20.59 11.32
CA PRO A 515 -25.35 20.98 12.60
C PRO A 515 -26.54 21.94 12.41
N GLU A 516 -27.55 21.85 13.27
CA GLU A 516 -28.82 22.57 13.14
C GLU A 516 -28.64 24.08 12.89
N ALA A 517 -27.80 24.72 13.71
CA ALA A 517 -27.53 26.16 13.59
C ALA A 517 -26.91 26.52 12.24
N THR A 518 -25.98 25.70 11.75
CA THR A 518 -25.35 25.85 10.43
C THR A 518 -26.37 25.67 9.31
N CYS A 519 -27.24 24.66 9.44
CA CYS A 519 -28.31 24.41 8.47
C CYS A 519 -29.27 25.60 8.42
N ALA A 520 -29.76 26.08 9.58
CA ALA A 520 -30.72 27.17 9.65
C ALA A 520 -30.17 28.46 9.01
N ALA A 521 -28.88 28.76 9.22
CA ALA A 521 -28.22 29.89 8.60
C ALA A 521 -28.08 29.73 7.07
N ALA A 522 -27.59 28.58 6.62
CA ALA A 522 -27.31 28.33 5.21
C ALA A 522 -28.58 28.18 4.37
N CYS A 523 -29.66 27.63 4.94
CA CYS A 523 -30.91 27.39 4.25
C CYS A 523 -31.69 28.68 3.94
N VAL A 524 -31.61 29.68 4.83
CA VAL A 524 -32.28 30.97 4.66
C VAL A 524 -31.48 31.95 3.80
N LYS A 525 -30.14 31.89 3.89
CA LYS A 525 -29.24 32.77 3.13
C LYS A 525 -28.19 31.94 2.41
N PRO A 526 -28.55 31.24 1.34
CA PRO A 526 -27.61 30.40 0.63
C PRO A 526 -26.52 31.25 -0.02
N LYS A 527 -25.31 30.67 -0.12
CA LYS A 527 -24.14 31.35 -0.66
C LYS A 527 -24.16 31.25 -2.18
N PRO A 528 -23.98 32.37 -2.93
CA PRO A 528 -23.73 32.30 -4.36
C PRO A 528 -22.42 31.57 -4.64
N GLY A 529 -22.44 30.66 -5.60
CA GLY A 529 -21.29 29.86 -6.00
C GLY A 529 -21.06 28.60 -5.16
N PRO A 530 -20.14 27.73 -5.62
CA PRO A 530 -19.78 26.52 -4.90
C PRO A 530 -18.80 26.85 -3.75
N THR A 531 -18.44 25.84 -2.96
CA THR A 531 -17.36 25.99 -1.97
C THR A 531 -16.00 26.10 -2.69
N GLY A 532 -14.99 26.70 -2.03
CA GLY A 532 -13.67 26.88 -2.64
C GLY A 532 -13.00 25.58 -3.07
N LEU A 533 -13.31 24.46 -2.41
CA LEU A 533 -12.81 23.12 -2.76
C LEU A 533 -13.29 22.65 -4.13
N VAL A 534 -14.51 23.02 -4.52
CA VAL A 534 -15.17 22.61 -5.76
C VAL A 534 -14.70 23.46 -6.96
N VAL A 535 -14.21 24.68 -6.75
CA VAL A 535 -13.76 25.55 -7.86
C VAL A 535 -12.59 24.89 -8.61
N GLY A 536 -12.68 24.74 -9.93
CA GLY A 536 -11.68 24.11 -10.78
C GLY A 536 -12.27 23.36 -11.97
N SER A 537 -11.40 22.79 -12.82
CA SER A 537 -11.78 21.83 -13.86
C SER A 537 -11.81 20.42 -13.26
N TRP A 538 -12.92 19.73 -13.49
CA TRP A 538 -13.17 18.37 -13.05
C TRP A 538 -13.50 17.49 -14.25
N ARG A 539 -12.89 16.31 -14.37
CA ARG A 539 -13.11 15.38 -15.49
C ARG A 539 -13.50 14.01 -15.00
N GLY A 540 -14.45 13.37 -15.67
CA GLY A 540 -14.77 11.99 -15.33
C GLY A 540 -16.00 11.44 -16.04
N LEU A 541 -16.67 10.52 -15.38
CA LEU A 541 -17.69 9.67 -16.00
C LEU A 541 -19.03 9.82 -15.30
N GLN A 542 -20.11 9.73 -16.08
CA GLN A 542 -21.46 9.54 -15.55
C GLN A 542 -21.67 8.04 -15.32
N ILE A 543 -21.96 7.68 -14.07
CA ILE A 543 -22.12 6.30 -13.59
C ILE A 543 -23.59 5.99 -13.27
N GLN A 544 -24.47 6.22 -14.25
CA GLN A 544 -25.89 5.89 -14.15
C GLN A 544 -26.23 4.63 -14.96
N ASN A 545 -27.38 3.99 -14.67
CA ASN A 545 -28.04 3.01 -15.54
C ASN A 545 -27.85 3.31 -17.04
N SER A 546 -27.22 2.35 -17.75
CA SER A 546 -26.79 2.37 -19.16
C SER A 546 -25.41 2.95 -19.49
N TYR A 547 -24.64 3.47 -18.51
CA TYR A 547 -23.26 3.95 -18.66
C TYR A 547 -23.04 4.70 -19.98
N PRO A 548 -23.66 5.89 -20.14
CA PRO A 548 -23.54 6.63 -21.39
C PRO A 548 -22.05 6.87 -21.69
N LEU A 549 -21.60 6.40 -22.86
CA LEU A 549 -20.22 6.58 -23.30
C LEU A 549 -19.89 8.09 -23.38
N GLY A 550 -18.64 8.40 -23.05
CA GLY A 550 -18.04 9.74 -23.16
C GLY A 550 -17.54 10.29 -21.83
N GLU A 551 -16.50 11.10 -21.91
CA GLU A 551 -15.96 11.86 -20.77
C GLU A 551 -16.71 13.18 -20.61
N TRP A 552 -17.04 13.50 -19.37
CA TRP A 552 -17.61 14.78 -18.97
C TRP A 552 -16.54 15.66 -18.36
N GLU A 553 -16.56 16.94 -18.70
CA GLU A 553 -15.77 17.97 -18.03
C GLU A 553 -16.68 19.03 -17.42
N TRP A 554 -16.47 19.30 -16.14
CA TRP A 554 -17.23 20.23 -15.33
C TRP A 554 -16.30 21.33 -14.86
N LEU A 555 -16.46 22.52 -15.45
CA LEU A 555 -15.67 23.70 -15.11
C LEU A 555 -16.42 24.56 -14.10
N PHE A 556 -16.06 24.40 -12.83
CA PHE A 556 -16.61 25.20 -11.74
C PHE A 556 -15.78 26.46 -11.55
N ASN A 557 -16.42 27.63 -11.61
CA ASN A 557 -15.82 28.90 -11.20
C ASN A 557 -16.46 29.40 -9.90
N ALA A 558 -16.15 30.63 -9.50
CA ALA A 558 -16.61 31.20 -8.23
C ALA A 558 -18.15 31.35 -8.13
N SER A 559 -18.90 31.31 -9.22
CA SER A 559 -20.36 31.53 -9.22
C SER A 559 -21.16 30.66 -10.20
N ALA A 560 -20.49 29.94 -11.10
CA ALA A 560 -21.10 29.25 -12.22
C ALA A 560 -20.38 27.94 -12.55
N LEU A 561 -21.06 27.12 -13.33
CA LEU A 561 -20.61 25.85 -13.87
C LEU A 561 -20.81 25.89 -15.39
N THR A 562 -19.81 25.43 -16.14
CA THR A 562 -19.97 25.07 -17.54
C THR A 562 -19.65 23.59 -17.71
N VAL A 563 -20.54 22.86 -18.40
CA VAL A 563 -20.37 21.42 -18.62
C VAL A 563 -20.09 21.14 -20.08
N TYR A 564 -19.05 20.36 -20.31
CA TYR A 564 -18.61 19.87 -21.61
C TYR A 564 -18.77 18.36 -21.66
N LYS A 565 -19.08 17.85 -22.84
CA LYS A 565 -18.97 16.44 -23.19
C LYS A 565 -18.16 16.35 -24.45
N GLU A 566 -17.06 15.59 -24.42
CA GLU A 566 -16.14 15.46 -25.56
C GLU A 566 -15.68 16.82 -26.13
N ASN A 567 -15.32 17.75 -25.24
CA ASN A 567 -14.91 19.14 -25.54
C ASN A 567 -15.99 20.02 -26.21
N VAL A 568 -17.25 19.58 -26.23
CA VAL A 568 -18.39 20.40 -26.71
C VAL A 568 -19.19 20.87 -25.51
N GLU A 569 -19.38 22.19 -25.38
CA GLU A 569 -20.22 22.79 -24.34
C GLU A 569 -21.66 22.26 -24.48
N GLN A 570 -22.18 21.66 -23.42
CA GLN A 570 -23.52 21.09 -23.36
C GLN A 570 -24.51 22.10 -22.77
N TRP A 571 -24.12 22.75 -21.68
CA TRP A 571 -24.90 23.75 -20.95
C TRP A 571 -24.04 24.49 -19.92
N SER A 572 -24.55 25.62 -19.44
CA SER A 572 -23.98 26.36 -18.30
C SER A 572 -25.04 26.71 -17.27
N ALA A 573 -24.64 26.84 -16.01
CA ALA A 573 -25.52 27.11 -14.89
C ALA A 573 -24.90 28.09 -13.88
N THR A 574 -25.74 28.84 -13.18
CA THR A 574 -25.33 29.53 -11.94
C THR A 574 -25.45 28.58 -10.76
N ILE A 575 -24.54 28.68 -9.79
CA ILE A 575 -24.50 27.79 -8.64
C ILE A 575 -24.95 28.51 -7.37
N ILE A 576 -25.73 27.83 -6.55
CA ILE A 576 -26.11 28.24 -5.20
C ILE A 576 -25.74 27.11 -4.23
N SER A 577 -24.93 27.40 -3.21
CA SER A 577 -24.58 26.41 -2.18
C SER A 577 -25.39 26.63 -0.90
N TYR A 578 -25.89 25.52 -0.35
CA TYR A 578 -26.69 25.49 0.89
C TYR A 578 -25.89 24.95 2.10
N GLY A 579 -24.56 24.82 1.98
CA GLY A 579 -23.73 24.16 2.99
C GLY A 579 -23.80 22.64 2.90
N GLY A 580 -23.07 21.93 3.78
CA GLY A 580 -23.12 20.47 3.93
C GLY A 580 -22.79 19.64 2.68
N ASN A 581 -22.22 20.25 1.63
CA ASN A 581 -22.04 19.68 0.29
C ASN A 581 -23.32 19.57 -0.56
N VAL A 582 -24.31 20.44 -0.33
CA VAL A 582 -25.50 20.60 -1.18
C VAL A 582 -25.32 21.78 -2.14
N MET A 583 -25.62 21.57 -3.41
CA MET A 583 -25.62 22.61 -4.46
C MET A 583 -26.91 22.58 -5.26
N GLN A 584 -27.36 23.76 -5.70
CA GLN A 584 -28.39 23.94 -6.72
C GLN A 584 -27.77 24.64 -7.92
N PHE A 585 -28.15 24.18 -9.09
CA PHE A 585 -27.70 24.67 -10.39
C PHE A 585 -28.90 25.24 -11.13
N ASN A 586 -28.85 26.51 -11.50
CA ASN A 586 -29.88 27.13 -12.34
C ASN A 586 -29.32 27.26 -13.76
N VAL A 587 -29.84 26.47 -14.69
CA VAL A 587 -29.31 26.37 -16.06
C VAL A 587 -29.63 27.64 -16.83
N VAL A 588 -28.60 28.32 -17.33
CA VAL A 588 -28.73 29.60 -18.04
C VAL A 588 -28.56 29.46 -19.55
N SER A 589 -27.79 28.49 -20.04
CA SER A 589 -27.60 28.23 -21.48
C SER A 589 -27.59 26.72 -21.80
N GLY A 590 -27.74 26.39 -23.07
CA GLY A 590 -27.68 25.01 -23.57
C GLY A 590 -28.97 24.20 -23.37
N SER A 591 -28.83 22.87 -23.41
CA SER A 591 -29.97 21.98 -23.20
C SER A 591 -30.51 22.11 -21.77
N GLY A 592 -31.81 22.36 -21.62
CA GLY A 592 -32.43 22.58 -20.31
C GLY A 592 -32.36 24.01 -19.76
N SER A 593 -31.97 25.01 -20.56
CA SER A 593 -32.02 26.43 -20.13
C SER A 593 -33.37 26.80 -19.49
N GLY A 594 -33.32 27.42 -18.31
CA GLY A 594 -34.47 27.74 -17.47
C GLY A 594 -34.86 26.65 -16.47
N SER A 595 -34.28 25.45 -16.54
CA SER A 595 -34.45 24.42 -15.51
C SER A 595 -33.53 24.65 -14.32
N THR A 596 -33.84 23.96 -13.23
CA THR A 596 -32.99 23.85 -12.06
C THR A 596 -32.72 22.39 -11.76
N PHE A 597 -31.55 22.04 -11.27
CA PHE A 597 -31.32 20.73 -10.64
C PHE A 597 -30.47 20.92 -9.41
N SER A 598 -30.52 19.95 -8.51
CA SER A 598 -29.83 20.03 -7.23
C SER A 598 -29.11 18.74 -6.95
N GLY A 599 -27.99 18.83 -6.26
CA GLY A 599 -27.14 17.69 -6.01
C GLY A 599 -26.44 17.74 -4.67
N ILE A 600 -26.01 16.56 -4.25
CA ILE A 600 -25.09 16.36 -3.14
C ILE A 600 -23.75 15.92 -3.71
N TYR A 601 -22.66 16.32 -3.05
CA TYR A 601 -21.35 15.88 -3.45
C TYR A 601 -20.51 15.43 -2.25
N SER A 602 -19.48 14.64 -2.54
CA SER A 602 -18.43 14.28 -1.60
C SER A 602 -17.10 14.41 -2.31
N ILE A 603 -16.10 14.99 -1.66
CA ILE A 603 -14.73 15.08 -2.19
C ILE A 603 -13.83 14.24 -1.31
N GLN A 604 -13.04 13.38 -1.93
CA GLN A 604 -12.02 12.56 -1.28
C GLN A 604 -10.65 12.82 -1.91
N ASN A 605 -9.62 12.91 -1.08
CA ASN A 605 -8.24 13.01 -1.54
C ASN A 605 -7.64 11.59 -1.64
N GLN A 606 -7.95 10.89 -2.74
CA GLN A 606 -7.56 9.50 -2.95
C GLN A 606 -6.17 9.34 -3.61
N GLY A 607 -5.60 10.41 -4.16
CA GLY A 607 -4.33 10.39 -4.90
C GLY A 607 -3.14 11.01 -4.15
N GLY A 608 -3.20 11.15 -2.83
CA GLY A 608 -2.25 11.99 -2.09
C GLY A 608 -2.28 13.44 -2.61
N PRO A 609 -1.14 14.09 -2.88
CA PRO A 609 -1.10 15.48 -3.37
C PRO A 609 -1.43 15.63 -4.86
N LEU A 610 -1.70 14.55 -5.61
CA LEU A 610 -1.79 14.61 -7.08
C LEU A 610 -3.19 15.00 -7.59
N TYR A 611 -4.26 14.44 -7.01
CA TYR A 611 -5.62 14.72 -7.44
C TYR A 611 -6.66 14.45 -6.34
N SER A 612 -7.82 15.08 -6.49
CA SER A 612 -9.02 14.85 -5.68
C SER A 612 -10.10 14.20 -6.53
N ILE A 613 -10.91 13.33 -5.93
CA ILE A 613 -12.09 12.73 -6.55
C ILE A 613 -13.34 13.37 -5.94
N MET A 614 -14.30 13.75 -6.77
CA MET A 614 -15.64 14.16 -6.39
C MET A 614 -16.65 13.13 -6.89
N THR A 615 -17.44 12.59 -5.97
CA THR A 615 -18.70 11.92 -6.31
C THR A 615 -19.81 12.95 -6.24
N LEU A 616 -20.58 13.12 -7.31
CA LEU A 616 -21.66 14.09 -7.42
C LEU A 616 -22.95 13.37 -7.83
N ALA A 617 -23.94 13.37 -6.95
CA ALA A 617 -25.28 12.85 -7.19
C ALA A 617 -26.22 14.03 -7.48
N VAL A 618 -26.90 14.02 -8.62
CA VAL A 618 -27.73 15.11 -9.12
C VAL A 618 -29.15 14.60 -9.36
N GLY A 619 -30.13 15.31 -8.81
CA GLY A 619 -31.55 15.04 -9.04
C GLY A 619 -31.98 15.45 -10.46
N GLY A 620 -33.16 15.01 -10.87
CA GLY A 620 -33.67 15.33 -12.20
C GLY A 620 -33.99 16.80 -12.42
N ASN A 621 -34.37 17.16 -13.65
CA ASN A 621 -34.79 18.52 -13.98
C ASN A 621 -35.97 18.97 -13.11
N ASN A 622 -35.76 20.06 -12.39
CA ASN A 622 -36.63 20.63 -11.35
C ASN A 622 -36.94 19.66 -10.20
N GLY A 623 -36.09 18.65 -10.04
CA GLY A 623 -36.17 17.64 -8.99
C GLY A 623 -35.63 18.13 -7.66
N ALA A 624 -35.96 17.39 -6.60
CA ALA A 624 -35.39 17.60 -5.28
C ALA A 624 -33.92 17.18 -5.23
N VAL A 625 -33.23 17.59 -4.16
CA VAL A 625 -31.89 17.09 -3.84
C VAL A 625 -31.98 15.57 -3.58
N PRO A 626 -31.14 14.73 -4.20
CA PRO A 626 -31.07 13.31 -3.88
C PRO A 626 -30.81 13.09 -2.39
N GLN A 627 -31.49 12.13 -1.77
CA GLN A 627 -31.31 11.84 -0.34
C GLN A 627 -29.98 11.13 -0.06
N SER A 628 -29.44 10.43 -1.05
CA SER A 628 -28.14 9.76 -1.00
C SER A 628 -27.59 9.59 -2.42
N PHE A 629 -26.43 8.93 -2.54
CA PHE A 629 -25.79 8.68 -3.84
C PHE A 629 -26.45 7.54 -4.63
N SER A 630 -27.20 6.64 -3.97
CA SER A 630 -27.80 5.46 -4.61
C SER A 630 -29.01 5.76 -5.51
N PRO A 631 -30.00 6.59 -5.12
CA PRO A 631 -31.19 6.83 -5.95
C PRO A 631 -30.87 7.35 -7.36
N PRO A 632 -29.87 8.23 -7.57
CA PRO A 632 -29.47 8.66 -8.91
C PRO A 632 -28.95 7.56 -9.83
N MET A 633 -28.45 6.45 -9.28
CA MET A 633 -28.04 5.29 -10.08
C MET A 633 -29.24 4.54 -10.67
N GLU A 634 -30.35 4.50 -9.92
CA GLU A 634 -31.51 3.67 -10.23
C GLU A 634 -32.63 4.45 -10.93
N THR A 635 -32.74 5.74 -10.65
CA THR A 635 -33.86 6.58 -11.09
C THR A 635 -33.58 7.21 -12.45
N THR A 636 -34.49 7.02 -13.41
CA THR A 636 -34.38 7.63 -14.73
C THR A 636 -34.47 9.15 -14.62
N GLY A 637 -33.46 9.86 -15.13
CA GLY A 637 -33.42 11.32 -15.17
C GLY A 637 -32.66 11.99 -14.03
N GLU A 638 -32.30 11.26 -12.98
CA GLU A 638 -31.25 11.64 -12.01
C GLU A 638 -29.89 11.17 -12.52
N TYR A 639 -28.75 11.62 -12.01
CA TYR A 639 -27.45 11.07 -12.44
C TYR A 639 -26.41 11.12 -11.33
N GLU A 640 -25.53 10.12 -11.31
CA GLU A 640 -24.32 10.13 -10.49
C GLU A 640 -23.09 10.28 -11.38
N LEU A 641 -22.13 11.09 -10.93
CA LEU A 641 -20.88 11.39 -11.61
C LEU A 641 -19.71 11.12 -10.66
N VAL A 642 -18.64 10.54 -11.21
CA VAL A 642 -17.34 10.47 -10.53
C VAL A 642 -16.37 11.31 -11.33
N LEU A 643 -15.92 12.40 -10.73
CA LEU A 643 -15.07 13.41 -11.36
C LEU A 643 -13.74 13.49 -10.62
N ALA A 644 -12.64 13.68 -11.32
CA ALA A 644 -11.32 13.95 -10.77
C ALA A 644 -10.91 15.40 -11.03
N LYS A 645 -10.14 15.99 -10.13
CA LYS A 645 -9.48 17.30 -10.29
C LYS A 645 -8.02 17.18 -9.92
N CYS A 646 -7.13 17.68 -10.77
CA CYS A 646 -5.71 17.78 -10.44
C CYS A 646 -5.47 18.75 -9.28
N ALA A 647 -4.70 18.31 -8.27
CA ALA A 647 -4.32 19.12 -7.12
C ALA A 647 -2.97 19.85 -7.31
N GLY A 648 -2.16 19.41 -8.29
CA GLY A 648 -0.90 20.07 -8.64
C GLY A 648 -0.13 19.34 -9.75
N SER A 649 1.04 19.89 -10.12
CA SER A 649 1.97 19.26 -11.07
C SER A 649 2.47 17.91 -10.53
N PRO A 650 2.60 16.85 -11.37
CA PRO A 650 2.50 16.85 -12.83
C PRO A 650 1.08 16.66 -13.39
N CYS A 651 0.04 16.59 -12.56
CA CYS A 651 -1.34 16.42 -13.04
C CYS A 651 -1.84 17.72 -13.69
N SER A 652 -2.34 17.61 -14.93
CA SER A 652 -2.99 18.73 -15.62
C SER A 652 -4.17 18.24 -16.45
N PHE A 653 -5.31 18.89 -16.28
CA PHE A 653 -6.41 18.83 -17.24
C PHE A 653 -6.35 20.10 -18.09
N VAL A 654 -6.09 19.93 -19.39
CA VAL A 654 -6.06 21.05 -20.33
C VAL A 654 -7.51 21.45 -20.57
N ASN A 655 -7.91 22.65 -20.12
CA ASN A 655 -9.25 23.17 -20.39
C ASN A 655 -9.56 23.12 -21.91
N PRO A 656 -10.78 22.71 -22.30
CA PRO A 656 -11.18 22.54 -23.69
C PRO A 656 -11.26 23.85 -24.48
#